data_AF-V5BTC2-F1
#
_entry.id   AF-V5BTC2-F1
#
_cell.length_a   1.000
_cell.length_b   1.000
_cell.length_c   1.000
_cell.angle_alpha   90.00
_cell.angle_beta   90.00
_cell.angle_gamma   90.00
#
_symmetry.space_group_name_H-M   'P 1'
#
loop_
_entity.id
_entity.type
_entity.pdbx_description
1 polymer ?
#
loop_
_entity_poly.entity_id
_entity_poly.type
_entity_poly.pdbx_seq_one_letter_code
_entity_poly.pdbx_strand_id
1 'polypeptide(L)'
;MGEREAFANLFGILEVIRRDGVLAFADTRVAEKCRCNETLAILATPPFNTAVGELLVRKVFEAFASSSLVEYHQNMCDGDELLALRSLHEAYRRTLLLLNNWCKQLHAMEFVVRFTVSLRCHLLQPDLLTGEHPPGKEVLLQFLRNHGRKLLGDIEGTEGRATLMRGILGHRDEVLQRLHGLTLSSTPDIKALWKSVLVECTRERIEMLDDDLTVGRIISCMQWKDDVVDTFVRMALSPDPNNSDVRTEVNRWCEELEQLLLVTYGRKRIAALWDVVVEYPDSTPTLQDLRLCLLRCSDDTLQNELIQTAKKMLASRLHRAGTRTEDILAILMGTIHSLCVLFSRNDQGSVIFTIVGDTLEHLKKRRDCVSAVVQAITQPSADSVLHVDLQNFSPNSFTSVAADDDEVNEDALFSVAGQSPLSSHERPDVLRVLLSAISVTSIVEEYKRLLASQLLGKKLHDFDTTAEEEVLERLKCAFGEDVLAPCVVMIRDLQASRRHTLHMKEAYRRAAAEGLPQEKRRDWPLSIDVLSTTSWPKLSAFLPAGETQPVPERYNPHPLFTSAMEDVMEEYKRMKANQRLEWIPSHGYVSLELTQKEASTNTMVAATYDLSLFSASLVLYVGDISKELGSPAPLKTVAERMGVKPHVLQQRLSHLFPSLLVSTDENRSLSLQRNYVSTANFTFDEADEREGQPVGLSPDQVKMLLSMMTAMLKARGPCGANDIFNSMKMFGQFPGNIDDMKKLLHMFVTQGRLVLNEAKLFTLPGN
;
A
#
# COMPACT_ATOMS: atom_id res chain seq x y z
N MET A 1 -4.41 -14.44 92.15
CA MET A 1 -3.06 -14.59 91.58
C MET A 1 -2.40 -13.22 91.62
N GLY A 2 -1.21 -13.11 92.19
CA GLY A 2 -0.46 -11.83 92.22
C GLY A 2 0.31 -11.60 90.91
N GLU A 3 0.75 -10.37 90.62
CA GLU A 3 1.46 -10.02 89.38
C GLU A 3 2.69 -10.93 89.13
N ARG A 4 3.49 -11.23 90.16
CA ARG A 4 4.66 -12.14 90.05
C ARG A 4 4.28 -13.57 89.65
N GLU A 5 3.14 -14.06 90.14
CA GLU A 5 2.62 -15.39 89.82
C GLU A 5 2.09 -15.42 88.38
N ALA A 6 1.47 -14.33 87.92
CA ALA A 6 1.04 -14.17 86.54
C ALA A 6 2.24 -14.15 85.56
N PHE A 7 3.34 -13.46 85.88
CA PHE A 7 4.56 -13.50 85.06
C PHE A 7 5.23 -14.89 85.02
N ALA A 8 5.22 -15.63 86.12
CA ALA A 8 5.72 -17.01 86.15
C ALA A 8 4.88 -17.95 85.27
N ASN A 9 3.55 -17.79 85.31
CA ASN A 9 2.64 -18.55 84.45
C ASN A 9 2.76 -18.14 82.98
N LEU A 10 2.99 -16.85 82.67
CA LEU A 10 3.30 -16.38 81.33
C LEU A 10 4.55 -17.04 80.76
N PHE A 11 5.62 -17.18 81.56
CA PHE A 11 6.83 -17.90 81.12
C PHE A 11 6.53 -19.38 80.82
N GLY A 12 5.69 -20.03 81.63
CA GLY A 12 5.20 -21.39 81.35
C GLY A 12 4.39 -21.48 80.04
N ILE A 13 3.55 -20.48 79.76
CA ILE A 13 2.79 -20.37 78.50
C ILE A 13 3.75 -20.23 77.31
N LEU A 14 4.76 -19.37 77.41
CA LEU A 14 5.75 -19.16 76.35
C LEU A 14 6.62 -20.40 76.09
N GLU A 15 6.97 -21.17 77.12
CA GLU A 15 7.70 -22.44 76.95
C GLU A 15 6.85 -23.51 76.24
N VAL A 16 5.56 -23.59 76.54
CA VAL A 16 4.63 -24.48 75.81
C VAL A 16 4.48 -24.01 74.35
N ILE A 17 4.36 -22.70 74.10
CA ILE A 17 4.36 -22.15 72.73
C ILE A 17 5.64 -22.52 71.98
N ARG A 18 6.80 -22.44 72.63
CA ARG A 18 8.10 -22.78 72.03
C ARG A 18 8.24 -24.26 71.71
N ARG A 19 7.69 -25.16 72.54
CA ARG A 19 7.86 -26.62 72.40
C ARG A 19 6.79 -27.27 71.53
N ASP A 20 5.53 -26.91 71.76
CA ASP A 20 4.36 -27.62 71.20
C ASP A 20 3.56 -26.73 70.22
N GLY A 21 3.98 -25.47 70.04
CA GLY A 21 3.30 -24.49 69.19
C GLY A 21 2.04 -23.89 69.82
N VAL A 22 1.51 -22.82 69.22
CA VAL A 22 0.32 -22.11 69.72
C VAL A 22 -0.94 -22.97 69.62
N LEU A 23 -0.97 -23.87 68.64
CA LEU A 23 -2.11 -24.77 68.41
C LEU A 23 -2.31 -25.78 69.56
N ALA A 24 -1.31 -26.03 70.40
CA ALA A 24 -1.45 -26.84 71.62
C ALA A 24 -2.49 -26.26 72.60
N PHE A 25 -2.70 -24.93 72.56
CA PHE A 25 -3.70 -24.24 73.37
C PHE A 25 -5.13 -24.29 72.79
N ALA A 26 -5.32 -24.94 71.63
CA ALA A 26 -6.66 -25.29 71.15
C ALA A 26 -7.30 -26.41 72.00
N ASP A 27 -6.50 -27.22 72.71
CA ASP A 27 -6.98 -28.18 73.70
C ASP A 27 -7.23 -27.46 75.04
N THR A 28 -8.48 -27.50 75.51
CA THR A 28 -8.92 -26.82 76.75
C THR A 28 -8.13 -27.29 77.97
N ARG A 29 -7.62 -28.53 77.96
CA ARG A 29 -6.83 -29.11 79.06
C ARG A 29 -5.49 -28.41 79.25
N VAL A 30 -4.85 -27.98 78.16
CA VAL A 30 -3.56 -27.27 78.20
C VAL A 30 -3.76 -25.83 78.65
N ALA A 31 -4.81 -25.18 78.15
CA ALA A 31 -5.18 -23.81 78.53
C ALA A 31 -5.59 -23.70 80.02
N GLU A 32 -6.30 -24.70 80.55
CA GLU A 32 -6.67 -24.81 81.97
C GLU A 32 -5.46 -25.11 82.86
N LYS A 33 -4.58 -26.03 82.43
CA LYS A 33 -3.36 -26.39 83.17
C LYS A 33 -2.38 -25.22 83.31
N CYS A 34 -2.34 -24.32 82.33
CA CYS A 34 -1.50 -23.12 82.35
C CYS A 34 -2.20 -21.87 82.91
N ARG A 35 -3.46 -21.97 83.38
CA ARG A 35 -4.28 -20.84 83.87
C ARG A 35 -4.22 -19.62 82.93
N CYS A 36 -4.29 -19.86 81.61
CA CYS A 36 -4.03 -18.83 80.59
C CYS A 36 -4.99 -17.65 80.70
N ASN A 37 -6.29 -17.91 80.80
CA ASN A 37 -7.31 -16.84 80.86
C ASN A 37 -7.17 -15.97 82.11
N GLU A 38 -6.86 -16.56 83.27
CA GLU A 38 -6.66 -15.81 84.52
C GLU A 38 -5.37 -14.97 84.47
N THR A 39 -4.31 -15.52 83.88
CA THR A 39 -3.02 -14.84 83.71
C THR A 39 -3.14 -13.66 82.74
N LEU A 40 -3.83 -13.84 81.60
CA LEU A 40 -4.05 -12.78 80.61
C LEU A 40 -4.98 -11.68 81.14
N ALA A 41 -6.00 -12.02 81.94
CA ALA A 41 -6.89 -11.04 82.56
C ALA A 41 -6.18 -10.14 83.58
N ILE A 42 -5.23 -10.69 84.35
CA ILE A 42 -4.44 -9.94 85.34
C ILE A 42 -3.41 -9.03 84.65
N LEU A 43 -2.82 -9.49 83.54
CA LEU A 43 -1.83 -8.75 82.75
C LEU A 43 -2.45 -7.77 81.73
N ALA A 44 -3.78 -7.61 81.72
CA ALA A 44 -4.50 -6.68 80.85
C ALA A 44 -4.37 -5.20 81.29
N THR A 45 -3.72 -4.92 82.42
CA THR A 45 -3.49 -3.55 82.91
C THR A 45 -2.29 -2.89 82.21
N PRO A 46 -2.39 -1.61 81.80
CA PRO A 46 -1.27 -0.87 81.23
C PRO A 46 -0.21 -0.56 82.32
N PRO A 47 1.10 -0.65 82.03
CA PRO A 47 1.76 -0.83 80.72
C PRO A 47 2.09 -2.29 80.36
N PHE A 48 1.68 -3.27 81.17
CA PHE A 48 2.06 -4.68 80.94
C PHE A 48 1.36 -5.30 79.74
N ASN A 49 0.14 -4.87 79.46
CA ASN A 49 -0.67 -5.34 78.33
C ASN A 49 0.03 -5.21 76.96
N THR A 50 0.71 -4.08 76.71
CA THR A 50 1.41 -3.82 75.44
C THR A 50 2.67 -4.67 75.32
N ALA A 51 3.51 -4.70 76.37
CA ALA A 51 4.74 -5.49 76.38
C ALA A 51 4.47 -7.00 76.29
N VAL A 52 3.44 -7.49 77.00
CA VAL A 52 3.02 -8.90 76.96
C VAL A 52 2.40 -9.23 75.60
N GLY A 53 1.57 -8.34 75.05
CA GLY A 53 0.99 -8.51 73.71
C GLY A 53 2.05 -8.61 72.61
N GLU A 54 3.05 -7.72 72.63
CA GLU A 54 4.17 -7.74 71.68
C GLU A 54 5.03 -9.01 71.84
N LEU A 55 5.40 -9.36 73.07
CA LEU A 55 6.21 -10.54 73.37
C LEU A 55 5.49 -11.83 72.92
N LEU A 56 4.19 -11.91 73.18
CA LEU A 56 3.37 -13.06 72.84
C LEU A 56 3.27 -13.22 71.32
N VAL A 57 2.94 -12.16 70.58
CA VAL A 57 2.90 -12.19 69.10
C VAL A 57 4.25 -12.61 68.51
N ARG A 58 5.35 -12.07 69.04
CA ARG A 58 6.70 -12.42 68.57
C ARG A 58 7.03 -13.89 68.81
N LYS A 59 6.76 -14.41 70.01
CA LYS A 59 7.06 -15.82 70.35
C LYS A 59 6.14 -16.82 69.65
N VAL A 60 4.88 -16.45 69.47
CA VAL A 60 3.92 -17.15 68.61
C VAL A 60 4.45 -17.25 67.18
N PHE A 61 4.97 -16.14 66.64
CA PHE A 61 5.53 -16.12 65.30
C PHE A 61 6.82 -16.95 65.19
N GLU A 62 7.75 -16.88 66.15
CA GLU A 62 8.96 -17.72 66.17
C GLU A 62 8.61 -19.22 66.18
N ALA A 63 7.60 -19.63 66.96
CA ALA A 63 7.11 -21.00 66.99
C ALA A 63 6.40 -21.40 65.68
N PHE A 64 5.64 -20.48 65.09
CA PHE A 64 4.98 -20.68 63.79
C PHE A 64 6.01 -20.81 62.66
N ALA A 65 7.08 -20.01 62.70
CA ALA A 65 8.14 -20.02 61.71
C ALA A 65 9.00 -21.29 61.77
N SER A 66 9.24 -21.83 62.96
CA SER A 66 9.99 -23.08 63.15
C SER A 66 9.20 -24.37 62.86
N SER A 67 7.87 -24.27 62.66
CA SER A 67 7.00 -25.42 62.38
C SER A 67 6.30 -25.27 61.03
N SER A 68 5.22 -24.49 60.99
CA SER A 68 4.34 -24.32 59.83
C SER A 68 5.04 -23.74 58.60
N LEU A 69 5.99 -22.81 58.78
CA LEU A 69 6.75 -22.27 57.64
C LEU A 69 7.76 -23.29 57.11
N VAL A 70 8.42 -24.08 57.95
CA VAL A 70 9.36 -25.12 57.48
C VAL A 70 8.62 -26.18 56.66
N GLU A 71 7.45 -26.64 57.14
CA GLU A 71 6.59 -27.57 56.42
C GLU A 71 6.12 -26.98 55.08
N TYR A 72 5.74 -25.70 55.05
CA TYR A 72 5.40 -25.00 53.82
C TYR A 72 6.57 -24.99 52.82
N HIS A 73 7.77 -24.59 53.24
CA HIS A 73 8.93 -24.55 52.35
C HIS A 73 9.30 -25.93 51.80
N GLN A 74 9.21 -26.97 52.64
CA GLN A 74 9.46 -28.34 52.22
C GLN A 74 8.47 -28.78 51.15
N ASN A 75 7.16 -28.61 51.41
CA ASN A 75 6.12 -29.00 50.46
C ASN A 75 6.16 -28.18 49.15
N MET A 76 6.60 -26.91 49.20
CA MET A 76 6.83 -26.11 47.99
C MET A 76 8.02 -26.64 47.17
N CYS A 77 9.09 -27.10 47.82
CA CYS A 77 10.22 -27.71 47.13
C CYS A 77 9.92 -29.10 46.57
N ASP A 78 9.02 -29.84 47.21
CA ASP A 78 8.63 -31.21 46.82
C ASP A 78 7.61 -31.25 45.66
N GLY A 79 7.10 -30.08 45.21
CA GLY A 79 6.17 -29.96 44.07
C GLY A 79 4.69 -30.12 44.44
N ASP A 80 4.35 -30.01 45.72
CA ASP A 80 2.97 -30.10 46.25
C ASP A 80 2.46 -28.70 46.65
N GLU A 81 2.50 -27.72 45.73
CA GLU A 81 2.31 -26.30 46.07
C GLU A 81 0.89 -25.98 46.57
N LEU A 82 -0.13 -26.66 46.04
CA LEU A 82 -1.51 -26.53 46.50
C LEU A 82 -1.71 -27.02 47.94
N LEU A 83 -1.08 -28.13 48.30
CA LEU A 83 -1.13 -28.68 49.65
C LEU A 83 -0.36 -27.81 50.63
N ALA A 84 0.80 -27.26 50.19
CA ALA A 84 1.57 -26.29 50.96
C ALA A 84 0.74 -25.04 51.30
N LEU A 85 0.07 -24.43 50.30
CA LEU A 85 -0.80 -23.27 50.51
C LEU A 85 -2.01 -23.58 51.37
N ARG A 86 -2.61 -24.76 51.23
CA ARG A 86 -3.75 -25.20 52.05
C ARG A 86 -3.35 -25.41 53.51
N SER A 87 -2.24 -26.12 53.76
CA SER A 87 -1.70 -26.35 55.11
C SER A 87 -1.34 -25.02 55.79
N LEU A 88 -0.63 -24.14 55.07
CA LEU A 88 -0.25 -22.82 55.57
C LEU A 88 -1.47 -21.95 55.92
N HIS A 89 -2.48 -21.92 55.04
CA HIS A 89 -3.70 -21.14 55.29
C HIS A 89 -4.48 -21.66 56.51
N GLU A 90 -4.61 -22.97 56.67
CA GLU A 90 -5.32 -23.56 57.82
C GLU A 90 -4.56 -23.30 59.14
N ALA A 91 -3.23 -23.47 59.13
CA ALA A 91 -2.37 -23.16 60.27
C ALA A 91 -2.43 -21.67 60.64
N TYR A 92 -2.39 -20.78 59.64
CA TYR A 92 -2.54 -19.34 59.81
C TYR A 92 -3.89 -18.98 60.42
N ARG A 93 -5.00 -19.50 59.86
CA ARG A 93 -6.36 -19.21 60.34
C ARG A 93 -6.57 -19.63 61.79
N ARG A 94 -6.12 -20.84 62.16
CA ARG A 94 -6.23 -21.35 63.54
C ARG A 94 -5.38 -20.52 64.52
N THR A 95 -4.16 -20.18 64.13
CA THR A 95 -3.26 -19.36 64.97
C THR A 95 -3.80 -17.95 65.14
N LEU A 96 -4.32 -17.33 64.07
CA LEU A 96 -4.90 -15.99 64.10
C LEU A 96 -6.16 -15.92 64.97
N LEU A 97 -6.98 -16.98 65.00
CA LEU A 97 -8.18 -17.04 65.85
C LEU A 97 -7.81 -17.05 67.35
N LEU A 98 -6.81 -17.86 67.72
CA LEU A 98 -6.30 -17.91 69.09
C LEU A 98 -5.65 -16.58 69.49
N LEU A 99 -4.82 -16.02 68.60
CA LEU A 99 -4.14 -14.76 68.82
C LEU A 99 -5.13 -13.60 68.97
N ASN A 100 -6.17 -13.55 68.13
CA ASN A 100 -7.27 -12.59 68.28
C ASN A 100 -7.94 -12.71 69.65
N ASN A 101 -8.26 -13.92 70.10
CA ASN A 101 -8.90 -14.11 71.40
C ASN A 101 -8.01 -13.65 72.57
N TRP A 102 -6.71 -13.97 72.54
CA TRP A 102 -5.76 -13.54 73.57
C TRP A 102 -5.51 -12.04 73.54
N CYS A 103 -5.36 -11.44 72.37
CA CYS A 103 -5.22 -9.99 72.21
C CYS A 103 -6.51 -9.21 72.56
N LYS A 104 -7.71 -9.81 72.43
CA LYS A 104 -8.96 -9.24 72.99
C LYS A 104 -8.89 -9.16 74.51
N GLN A 105 -8.48 -10.25 75.15
CA GLN A 105 -8.39 -10.32 76.62
C GLN A 105 -7.34 -9.34 77.18
N LEU A 106 -6.25 -9.12 76.44
CA LEU A 106 -5.19 -8.17 76.80
C LEU A 106 -5.48 -6.71 76.41
N HIS A 107 -6.59 -6.41 75.72
CA HIS A 107 -6.86 -5.09 75.12
C HIS A 107 -5.72 -4.59 74.18
N ALA A 108 -5.05 -5.51 73.46
CA ALA A 108 -3.83 -5.26 72.70
C ALA A 108 -3.97 -5.72 71.23
N MET A 109 -5.02 -5.26 70.56
CA MET A 109 -5.41 -5.70 69.21
C MET A 109 -4.47 -5.29 68.08
N GLU A 110 -3.81 -4.15 68.26
CA GLU A 110 -2.82 -3.57 67.34
C GLU A 110 -1.66 -4.52 67.01
N PHE A 111 -1.30 -5.43 67.92
CA PHE A 111 -0.19 -6.37 67.71
C PHE A 111 -0.56 -7.59 66.85
N VAL A 112 -1.85 -7.92 66.69
CA VAL A 112 -2.29 -9.03 65.81
C VAL A 112 -1.92 -8.74 64.36
N VAL A 113 -1.97 -7.47 63.94
CA VAL A 113 -1.58 -7.05 62.60
C VAL A 113 -0.09 -7.32 62.35
N ARG A 114 0.77 -7.20 63.37
CA ARG A 114 2.20 -7.49 63.26
C ARG A 114 2.47 -8.96 62.92
N PHE A 115 1.63 -9.89 63.36
CA PHE A 115 1.74 -11.31 63.00
C PHE A 115 1.54 -11.51 61.49
N THR A 116 0.48 -10.92 60.94
CA THR A 116 0.18 -10.99 59.49
C THR A 116 1.26 -10.30 58.65
N VAL A 117 1.78 -9.15 59.10
CA VAL A 117 2.89 -8.47 58.43
C VAL A 117 4.15 -9.32 58.46
N SER A 118 4.48 -9.90 59.62
CA SER A 118 5.65 -10.79 59.78
C SER A 118 5.56 -12.00 58.85
N LEU A 119 4.38 -12.59 58.70
CA LEU A 119 4.15 -13.69 57.76
C LEU A 119 4.42 -13.27 56.31
N ARG A 120 3.87 -12.12 55.89
CA ARG A 120 4.10 -11.59 54.53
C ARG A 120 5.58 -11.31 54.28
N CYS A 121 6.29 -10.74 55.25
CA CYS A 121 7.73 -10.48 55.14
C CYS A 121 8.52 -11.76 54.93
N HIS A 122 8.22 -12.83 55.68
CA HIS A 122 8.94 -14.11 55.55
C HIS A 122 8.64 -14.86 54.26
N LEU A 123 7.48 -14.63 53.64
CA LEU A 123 7.09 -15.32 52.39
C LEU A 123 7.54 -14.56 51.13
N LEU A 124 7.56 -13.23 51.16
CA LEU A 124 7.70 -12.42 49.96
C LEU A 124 8.83 -11.39 50.02
N GLN A 125 9.19 -10.87 51.20
CA GLN A 125 10.16 -9.77 51.26
C GLN A 125 11.60 -10.33 51.19
N PRO A 126 12.45 -9.85 50.27
CA PRO A 126 13.87 -10.18 50.29
C PRO A 126 14.50 -9.67 51.57
N ASP A 127 15.52 -10.38 52.07
CA ASP A 127 16.29 -9.91 53.21
C ASP A 127 16.96 -8.57 52.87
N LEU A 128 16.71 -7.56 53.70
CA LEU A 128 17.11 -6.17 53.47
C LEU A 128 18.63 -5.98 53.49
N LEU A 129 19.38 -6.93 54.07
CA LEU A 129 20.84 -6.85 54.22
C LEU A 129 21.59 -7.69 53.17
N THR A 130 21.05 -8.84 52.78
CA THR A 130 21.71 -9.78 51.84
C THR A 130 21.13 -9.70 50.43
N GLY A 131 19.91 -9.17 50.27
CA GLY A 131 19.18 -9.15 49.00
C GLY A 131 18.65 -10.52 48.58
N GLU A 132 18.89 -11.57 49.37
CA GLU A 132 18.44 -12.93 49.05
C GLU A 132 16.92 -13.04 49.18
N HIS A 133 16.29 -13.67 48.19
CA HIS A 133 14.87 -13.95 48.22
C HIS A 133 14.57 -15.08 49.22
N PRO A 134 13.44 -15.02 49.94
CA PRO A 134 13.06 -16.09 50.84
C PRO A 134 12.94 -17.42 50.07
N PRO A 135 13.35 -18.55 50.68
CA PRO A 135 13.27 -19.85 50.04
C PRO A 135 11.84 -20.13 49.59
N GLY A 136 11.65 -20.74 48.42
CA GLY A 136 10.32 -21.06 47.88
C GLY A 136 9.52 -19.88 47.31
N LYS A 137 10.00 -18.62 47.39
CA LYS A 137 9.35 -17.46 46.74
C LYS A 137 9.26 -17.63 45.22
N GLU A 138 10.35 -18.00 44.58
CA GLU A 138 10.39 -18.18 43.12
C GLU A 138 9.47 -19.32 42.67
N VAL A 139 9.48 -20.42 43.42
CA VAL A 139 8.59 -21.56 43.18
C VAL A 139 7.13 -21.16 43.33
N LEU A 140 6.79 -20.40 44.37
CA LEU A 140 5.44 -19.83 44.55
C LEU A 140 5.04 -18.94 43.38
N LEU A 141 5.89 -18.00 42.97
CA LEU A 141 5.57 -17.09 41.87
C LEU A 141 5.42 -17.83 40.54
N GLN A 142 6.24 -18.86 40.28
CA GLN A 142 6.13 -19.67 39.07
C GLN A 142 4.87 -20.55 39.09
N PHE A 143 4.54 -21.16 40.22
CA PHE A 143 3.29 -21.89 40.42
C PHE A 143 2.09 -20.97 40.18
N LEU A 144 2.08 -19.78 40.78
CA LEU A 144 1.00 -18.81 40.62
C LEU A 144 0.90 -18.29 39.18
N ARG A 145 2.03 -18.10 38.48
CA ARG A 145 2.04 -17.74 37.05
C ARG A 145 1.36 -18.82 36.19
N ASN A 146 1.74 -20.08 36.39
CA ASN A 146 1.16 -21.21 35.67
C ASN A 146 -0.33 -21.37 35.99
N HIS A 147 -0.69 -21.22 37.27
CA HIS A 147 -2.06 -21.25 37.74
C HIS A 147 -2.91 -20.13 37.14
N GLY A 148 -2.37 -18.90 37.06
CA GLY A 148 -3.04 -17.76 36.42
C GLY A 148 -3.37 -18.00 34.95
N ARG A 149 -2.39 -18.52 34.19
CA ARG A 149 -2.60 -18.88 32.78
C ARG A 149 -3.67 -19.97 32.62
N LYS A 150 -3.63 -21.00 33.46
CA LYS A 150 -4.65 -22.06 33.45
C LYS A 150 -6.04 -21.51 33.79
N LEU A 151 -6.15 -20.68 34.83
CA LEU A 151 -7.41 -20.08 35.23
C LEU A 151 -7.99 -19.18 34.14
N LEU A 152 -7.17 -18.40 33.43
CA LEU A 152 -7.62 -17.60 32.29
C LEU A 152 -8.19 -18.49 31.17
N GLY A 153 -7.52 -19.60 30.85
CA GLY A 153 -8.03 -20.58 29.87
C GLY A 153 -9.31 -21.28 30.33
N ASP A 154 -9.42 -21.59 31.62
CA ASP A 154 -10.63 -22.18 32.20
C ASP A 154 -11.82 -21.21 32.11
N ILE A 155 -11.61 -19.91 32.39
CA ILE A 155 -12.64 -18.87 32.25
C ILE A 155 -13.12 -18.77 30.79
N GLU A 156 -12.18 -18.67 29.83
CA GLU A 156 -12.50 -18.59 28.39
C GLU A 156 -13.26 -19.84 27.89
N GLY A 157 -12.88 -21.04 28.32
CA GLY A 157 -13.53 -22.30 27.93
C GLY A 157 -14.96 -22.49 28.45
N THR A 158 -15.42 -21.67 29.41
CA THR A 158 -16.76 -21.80 30.01
C THR A 158 -17.87 -21.13 29.18
N GLU A 159 -17.53 -20.41 28.10
CA GLU A 159 -18.47 -19.70 27.20
C GLU A 159 -19.43 -20.61 26.39
N GLY A 160 -19.53 -21.89 26.72
CA GLY A 160 -20.58 -22.76 26.19
C GLY A 160 -21.94 -22.65 26.89
N ARG A 161 -22.02 -22.16 28.15
CA ARG A 161 -23.30 -22.13 28.89
C ARG A 161 -23.39 -20.98 29.89
N ALA A 162 -23.97 -19.88 29.40
CA ALA A 162 -24.69 -18.85 30.15
C ALA A 162 -23.90 -18.15 31.28
N THR A 163 -23.72 -16.82 31.18
CA THR A 163 -24.45 -15.87 32.06
C THR A 163 -24.04 -14.41 31.83
N LEU A 164 -24.87 -13.68 31.09
CA LEU A 164 -24.89 -12.21 31.09
C LEU A 164 -25.52 -11.61 32.36
N MET A 165 -26.08 -12.41 33.27
CA MET A 165 -26.71 -11.91 34.51
C MET A 165 -26.71 -13.00 35.61
N ARG A 166 -25.54 -13.45 36.06
CA ARG A 166 -25.44 -14.21 37.33
C ARG A 166 -24.05 -14.02 37.94
N GLY A 167 -23.94 -13.01 38.80
CA GLY A 167 -22.68 -12.53 39.34
C GLY A 167 -21.91 -13.53 40.20
N ILE A 168 -20.64 -13.19 40.42
CA ILE A 168 -19.86 -13.25 41.69
C ILE A 168 -19.81 -14.61 42.44
N LEU A 169 -20.56 -15.64 42.06
CA LEU A 169 -20.81 -16.83 42.87
C LEU A 169 -20.38 -18.17 42.23
N GLY A 170 -19.95 -18.19 40.96
CA GLY A 170 -19.71 -19.45 40.24
C GLY A 170 -18.28 -20.01 40.32
N HIS A 171 -17.26 -19.16 40.15
CA HIS A 171 -15.87 -19.59 40.10
C HIS A 171 -15.13 -19.11 41.35
N ARG A 172 -15.13 -19.95 42.39
CA ARG A 172 -14.25 -19.75 43.54
C ARG A 172 -13.05 -20.65 43.38
N ASP A 173 -12.01 -20.10 42.79
CA ASP A 173 -10.74 -20.77 42.72
C ASP A 173 -10.15 -20.98 44.13
N GLU A 174 -9.69 -22.20 44.41
CA GLU A 174 -9.18 -22.54 45.74
C GLU A 174 -7.91 -21.73 46.06
N VAL A 175 -7.01 -21.53 45.08
CA VAL A 175 -5.75 -20.81 45.28
C VAL A 175 -6.01 -19.35 45.59
N LEU A 176 -6.86 -18.68 44.80
CA LEU A 176 -7.22 -17.28 45.05
C LEU A 176 -7.90 -17.10 46.42
N GLN A 177 -8.76 -18.04 46.83
CA GLN A 177 -9.38 -17.99 48.16
C GLN A 177 -8.34 -18.12 49.29
N ARG A 178 -7.35 -19.01 49.13
CA ARG A 178 -6.27 -19.16 50.12
C ARG A 178 -5.35 -17.94 50.16
N LEU A 179 -5.00 -17.37 49.00
CA LEU A 179 -4.20 -16.14 48.92
C LEU A 179 -4.91 -14.95 49.56
N HIS A 180 -6.21 -14.80 49.32
CA HIS A 180 -7.01 -13.75 49.94
C HIS A 180 -7.09 -13.95 51.46
N GLY A 181 -7.30 -15.19 51.90
CA GLY A 181 -7.34 -15.54 53.31
C GLY A 181 -6.00 -15.42 54.05
N LEU A 182 -4.88 -15.56 53.34
CA LEU A 182 -3.53 -15.23 53.83
C LEU A 182 -3.21 -13.73 53.69
N THR A 183 -4.12 -12.95 53.11
CA THR A 183 -3.99 -11.52 52.81
C THR A 183 -2.79 -11.17 51.90
N LEU A 184 -2.36 -12.15 51.10
CA LEU A 184 -1.25 -12.05 50.16
C LEU A 184 -1.69 -11.41 48.83
N SER A 185 -2.98 -11.46 48.49
CA SER A 185 -3.53 -10.83 47.28
C SER A 185 -3.33 -9.30 47.24
N SER A 186 -3.20 -8.67 48.41
CA SER A 186 -2.95 -7.22 48.53
C SER A 186 -1.48 -6.83 48.35
N THR A 187 -0.55 -7.79 48.31
CA THR A 187 0.90 -7.53 48.25
C THR A 187 1.33 -7.09 46.84
N PRO A 188 2.22 -6.08 46.70
CA PRO A 188 2.67 -5.59 45.40
C PRO A 188 3.30 -6.67 44.51
N ASP A 189 4.04 -7.62 45.08
CA ASP A 189 4.71 -8.70 44.33
C ASP A 189 3.71 -9.58 43.56
N ILE A 190 2.64 -10.01 44.23
CA ILE A 190 1.60 -10.85 43.63
C ILE A 190 0.76 -10.04 42.65
N LYS A 191 0.48 -8.77 42.96
CA LYS A 191 -0.17 -7.85 42.04
C LYS A 191 0.65 -7.66 40.75
N ALA A 192 1.95 -7.45 40.87
CA ALA A 192 2.86 -7.33 39.74
C ALA A 192 2.92 -8.63 38.92
N LEU A 193 2.91 -9.79 39.58
CA LEU A 193 2.81 -11.08 38.92
C LEU A 193 1.52 -11.20 38.09
N TRP A 194 0.36 -10.92 38.68
CA TRP A 194 -0.91 -10.97 37.96
C TRP A 194 -0.95 -10.00 36.78
N LYS A 195 -0.45 -8.77 36.95
CA LYS A 195 -0.30 -7.83 35.84
C LYS A 195 0.59 -8.40 34.73
N SER A 196 1.74 -8.99 35.06
CA SER A 196 2.64 -9.61 34.10
C SER A 196 1.97 -10.76 33.33
N VAL A 197 1.21 -11.63 34.02
CA VAL A 197 0.47 -12.71 33.36
C VAL A 197 -0.59 -12.16 32.41
N LEU A 198 -1.37 -11.16 32.86
CA LEU A 198 -2.40 -10.54 32.02
C LEU A 198 -1.79 -9.85 30.79
N VAL A 199 -0.68 -9.12 30.94
CA VAL A 199 0.05 -8.49 29.83
C VAL A 199 0.55 -9.53 28.83
N GLU A 200 1.15 -10.62 29.31
CA GLU A 200 1.64 -11.72 28.46
C GLU A 200 0.50 -12.39 27.71
N CYS A 201 -0.60 -12.74 28.40
CA CYS A 201 -1.76 -13.38 27.78
C CYS A 201 -2.44 -12.47 26.74
N THR A 202 -2.60 -11.18 27.05
CA THR A 202 -3.15 -10.21 26.08
C THR A 202 -2.27 -10.11 24.83
N ARG A 203 -0.94 -10.10 25.00
CA ARG A 203 0.00 -10.08 23.86
C ARG A 203 -0.05 -11.37 23.04
N GLU A 204 -0.01 -12.53 23.70
CA GLU A 204 -0.12 -13.85 23.05
C GLU A 204 -1.44 -13.95 22.26
N ARG A 205 -2.56 -13.48 22.82
CA ARG A 205 -3.87 -13.47 22.14
C ARG A 205 -3.85 -12.61 20.88
N ILE A 206 -3.23 -11.43 20.93
CA ILE A 206 -3.08 -10.55 19.77
C ILE A 206 -2.16 -11.17 18.71
N GLU A 207 -1.06 -11.80 19.13
CA GLU A 207 -0.13 -12.49 18.22
C GLU A 207 -0.82 -13.65 17.48
N MET A 208 -1.67 -14.41 18.16
CA MET A 208 -2.44 -15.54 17.61
C MET A 208 -3.63 -15.13 16.72
N LEU A 209 -3.99 -13.84 16.63
CA LEU A 209 -5.01 -13.38 15.69
C LEU A 209 -4.55 -13.63 14.25
N ASP A 210 -5.44 -14.23 13.45
CA ASP A 210 -5.22 -14.43 12.02
C ASP A 210 -4.93 -13.10 11.31
N ASP A 211 -4.12 -13.19 10.26
CA ASP A 211 -3.74 -12.06 9.42
C ASP A 211 -4.82 -11.68 8.39
N ASP A 212 -6.04 -12.20 8.54
CA ASP A 212 -7.19 -11.80 7.72
C ASP A 212 -7.58 -10.35 8.05
N LEU A 213 -7.41 -9.46 7.06
CA LEU A 213 -7.66 -8.02 7.18
C LEU A 213 -9.10 -7.65 6.79
N THR A 214 -9.90 -8.61 6.32
CA THR A 214 -11.28 -8.37 5.85
C THR A 214 -12.31 -8.36 6.97
N VAL A 215 -11.94 -8.78 8.19
CA VAL A 215 -12.86 -8.89 9.33
C VAL A 215 -12.40 -8.00 10.49
N GLY A 216 -13.31 -7.17 11.01
CA GLY A 216 -13.10 -6.42 12.25
C GLY A 216 -13.04 -7.37 13.46
N ARG A 217 -11.91 -7.40 14.16
CA ARG A 217 -11.66 -8.30 15.30
C ARG A 217 -11.56 -7.57 16.62
N ILE A 218 -11.43 -6.24 16.63
CA ILE A 218 -11.25 -5.49 17.89
C ILE A 218 -12.44 -5.66 18.84
N ILE A 219 -13.66 -5.75 18.31
CA ILE A 219 -14.87 -5.95 19.12
C ILE A 219 -14.82 -7.31 19.83
N SER A 220 -14.36 -8.36 19.15
CA SER A 220 -14.19 -9.69 19.76
C SER A 220 -13.09 -9.68 20.83
N CYS A 221 -11.99 -8.96 20.61
CA CYS A 221 -10.94 -8.78 21.62
C CYS A 221 -11.44 -8.01 22.85
N MET A 222 -12.30 -7.00 22.65
CA MET A 222 -12.91 -6.24 23.74
C MET A 222 -13.89 -7.09 24.56
N GLN A 223 -14.72 -7.89 23.90
CA GLN A 223 -15.60 -8.87 24.57
C GLN A 223 -14.80 -9.85 25.41
N TRP A 224 -13.74 -10.44 24.84
CA TRP A 224 -12.84 -11.33 25.57
C TRP A 224 -12.22 -10.64 26.79
N LYS A 225 -11.81 -9.37 26.68
CA LYS A 225 -11.30 -8.60 27.83
C LYS A 225 -12.38 -8.45 28.91
N ASP A 226 -13.59 -8.04 28.54
CA ASP A 226 -14.69 -7.84 29.50
C ASP A 226 -15.11 -9.13 30.21
N ASP A 227 -15.16 -10.24 29.46
CA ASP A 227 -15.63 -11.53 29.95
C ASP A 227 -14.55 -12.30 30.71
N VAL A 228 -13.31 -12.31 30.21
CA VAL A 228 -12.20 -13.10 30.77
C VAL A 228 -11.30 -12.27 31.68
N VAL A 229 -10.72 -11.19 31.16
CA VAL A 229 -9.70 -10.40 31.88
C VAL A 229 -10.30 -9.65 33.06
N ASP A 230 -11.41 -8.94 32.87
CA ASP A 230 -12.03 -8.21 33.98
C ASP A 230 -12.61 -9.16 35.03
N THR A 231 -13.12 -10.33 34.62
CA THR A 231 -13.57 -11.37 35.55
C THR A 231 -12.40 -11.90 36.37
N PHE A 232 -11.25 -12.16 35.75
CA PHE A 232 -10.03 -12.53 36.45
C PHE A 232 -9.56 -11.44 37.43
N VAL A 233 -9.51 -10.18 37.01
CA VAL A 233 -9.09 -9.05 37.88
C VAL A 233 -10.02 -8.91 39.08
N ARG A 234 -11.34 -9.00 38.87
CA ARG A 234 -12.34 -8.99 39.96
C ARG A 234 -12.15 -10.16 40.93
N MET A 235 -11.80 -11.35 40.44
CA MET A 235 -11.51 -12.51 41.30
C MET A 235 -10.19 -12.38 42.07
N ALA A 236 -9.13 -11.90 41.41
CA ALA A 236 -7.79 -11.80 42.00
C ALA A 236 -7.70 -10.73 43.10
N LEU A 237 -8.41 -9.60 42.92
CA LEU A 237 -8.42 -8.50 43.88
C LEU A 237 -9.54 -8.61 44.92
N SER A 238 -10.58 -9.42 44.67
CA SER A 238 -11.73 -9.68 45.56
C SER A 238 -12.30 -8.41 46.19
N PRO A 239 -13.09 -7.62 45.46
CA PRO A 239 -13.64 -6.37 45.96
C PRO A 239 -14.67 -6.66 47.05
N ASP A 240 -14.33 -6.37 48.31
CA ASP A 240 -15.34 -6.24 49.35
C ASP A 240 -16.32 -5.13 48.95
N PRO A 241 -17.65 -5.34 49.02
CA PRO A 241 -18.64 -4.39 48.52
C PRO A 241 -18.57 -3.02 49.22
N ASN A 242 -17.97 -2.96 50.41
CA ASN A 242 -17.85 -1.76 51.25
C ASN A 242 -16.50 -1.03 51.11
N ASN A 243 -15.54 -1.52 50.33
CA ASN A 243 -14.22 -0.90 50.20
C ASN A 243 -14.10 -0.13 48.87
N SER A 244 -14.14 1.20 48.95
CA SER A 244 -14.03 2.09 47.77
C SER A 244 -12.67 1.96 47.06
N ASP A 245 -11.60 1.75 47.81
CA ASP A 245 -10.23 1.85 47.31
C ASP A 245 -9.83 0.64 46.46
N VAL A 246 -10.39 -0.53 46.78
CA VAL A 246 -10.19 -1.74 45.98
C VAL A 246 -10.96 -1.66 44.67
N ARG A 247 -12.12 -0.99 44.66
CA ARG A 247 -12.92 -0.81 43.44
C ARG A 247 -12.26 0.14 42.45
N THR A 248 -11.71 1.25 42.94
CA THR A 248 -10.94 2.18 42.10
C THR A 248 -9.68 1.51 41.56
N GLU A 249 -9.01 0.65 42.35
CA GLU A 249 -7.86 -0.12 41.88
C GLU A 249 -8.23 -1.13 40.77
N VAL A 250 -9.35 -1.85 40.92
CA VAL A 250 -9.87 -2.76 39.87
C VAL A 250 -10.15 -1.98 38.59
N ASN A 251 -10.87 -0.86 38.67
CA ASN A 251 -11.19 -0.03 37.50
C ASN A 251 -9.91 0.47 36.80
N ARG A 252 -8.93 0.94 37.57
CA ARG A 252 -7.64 1.37 37.02
C ARG A 252 -6.92 0.24 36.28
N TRP A 253 -6.95 -1.00 36.80
CA TRP A 253 -6.34 -2.14 36.10
C TRP A 253 -7.08 -2.48 34.81
N CYS A 254 -8.41 -2.45 34.83
CA CYS A 254 -9.23 -2.68 33.65
C CYS A 254 -8.96 -1.63 32.56
N GLU A 255 -8.86 -0.34 32.93
CA GLU A 255 -8.49 0.75 32.02
C GLU A 255 -7.06 0.58 31.49
N GLU A 256 -6.08 0.27 32.34
CA GLU A 256 -4.68 0.03 31.93
C GLU A 256 -4.56 -1.13 30.94
N LEU A 257 -5.30 -2.22 31.18
CA LEU A 257 -5.29 -3.41 30.32
C LEU A 257 -6.04 -3.16 29.01
N GLU A 258 -7.10 -2.36 29.04
CA GLU A 258 -7.80 -1.92 27.84
C GLU A 258 -6.90 -1.05 26.95
N GLN A 259 -6.20 -0.08 27.52
CA GLN A 259 -5.22 0.73 26.80
C GLN A 259 -4.10 -0.14 26.23
N LEU A 260 -3.59 -1.11 27.00
CA LEU A 260 -2.58 -2.06 26.54
C LEU A 260 -3.08 -2.90 25.35
N LEU A 261 -4.31 -3.41 25.42
CA LEU A 261 -4.93 -4.19 24.35
C LEU A 261 -5.01 -3.37 23.06
N LEU A 262 -5.56 -2.14 23.15
CA LEU A 262 -5.70 -1.21 22.03
C LEU A 262 -4.35 -0.85 21.40
N VAL A 263 -3.36 -0.46 22.22
CA VAL A 263 -2.02 -0.09 21.73
C VAL A 263 -1.31 -1.29 21.08
N THR A 264 -1.40 -2.48 21.68
CA THR A 264 -0.73 -3.67 21.15
C THR A 264 -1.39 -4.15 19.85
N TYR A 265 -2.73 -4.11 19.78
CA TYR A 265 -3.46 -4.41 18.55
C TYR A 265 -3.16 -3.40 17.45
N GLY A 266 -3.22 -2.10 17.78
CA GLY A 266 -2.89 -1.01 16.88
C GLY A 266 -1.47 -1.16 16.32
N ARG A 267 -0.47 -1.45 17.15
CA ARG A 267 0.91 -1.70 16.72
C ARG A 267 1.04 -2.89 15.77
N LYS A 268 0.35 -4.01 16.03
CA LYS A 268 0.34 -5.17 15.12
C LYS A 268 -0.22 -4.78 13.75
N ARG A 269 -1.35 -4.04 13.71
CA ARG A 269 -1.95 -3.58 12.44
C ARG A 269 -1.13 -2.49 11.74
N ILE A 270 -0.47 -1.58 12.47
CA ILE A 270 0.45 -0.60 11.90
C ILE A 270 1.68 -1.29 11.27
N ALA A 271 2.19 -2.36 11.88
CA ALA A 271 3.29 -3.13 11.29
C ALA A 271 2.90 -3.77 9.95
N ALA A 272 1.63 -4.17 9.80
CA ALA A 272 1.04 -4.73 8.59
C ALA A 272 0.33 -3.68 7.70
N LEU A 273 0.58 -2.38 7.91
CA LEU A 273 -0.15 -1.29 7.24
C LEU A 273 -0.09 -1.38 5.71
N TRP A 274 1.01 -1.89 5.15
CA TRP A 274 1.15 -2.06 3.71
C TRP A 274 0.10 -3.00 3.14
N ASP A 275 -0.07 -4.16 3.77
CA ASP A 275 -1.00 -5.18 3.32
C ASP A 275 -2.44 -4.67 3.50
N VAL A 276 -2.72 -3.94 4.58
CA VAL A 276 -4.01 -3.25 4.79
C VAL A 276 -4.32 -2.27 3.66
N VAL A 277 -3.35 -1.47 3.21
CA VAL A 277 -3.55 -0.49 2.14
C VAL A 277 -3.71 -1.16 0.77
N VAL A 278 -2.99 -2.27 0.52
CA VAL A 278 -3.06 -2.99 -0.76
C VAL A 278 -4.37 -3.76 -0.91
N GLU A 279 -4.92 -4.30 0.18
CA GLU A 279 -6.22 -5.01 0.19
C GLU A 279 -7.44 -4.07 0.25
N TYR A 280 -7.24 -2.75 0.22
CA TYR A 280 -8.36 -1.80 0.12
C TYR A 280 -9.08 -1.96 -1.22
N PRO A 281 -10.43 -2.10 -1.26
CA PRO A 281 -11.40 -1.70 -0.24
C PRO A 281 -11.83 -2.79 0.77
N ASP A 282 -11.45 -4.05 0.56
CA ASP A 282 -11.89 -5.18 1.40
C ASP A 282 -11.39 -5.07 2.85
N SER A 283 -10.26 -4.37 3.06
CA SER A 283 -9.66 -4.09 4.37
C SER A 283 -10.34 -2.99 5.20
N THR A 284 -11.46 -2.42 4.75
CA THR A 284 -12.19 -1.34 5.44
C THR A 284 -12.51 -1.66 6.92
N PRO A 285 -12.94 -2.88 7.30
CA PRO A 285 -13.21 -3.20 8.71
C PRO A 285 -11.96 -3.10 9.61
N THR A 286 -10.79 -3.51 9.11
CA THR A 286 -9.53 -3.38 9.85
C THR A 286 -9.11 -1.91 10.02
N LEU A 287 -9.39 -1.08 9.02
CA LEU A 287 -9.17 0.37 9.13
C LEU A 287 -10.10 1.01 10.17
N GLN A 288 -11.36 0.58 10.26
CA GLN A 288 -12.29 1.04 11.29
C GLN A 288 -11.85 0.61 12.70
N ASP A 289 -11.34 -0.62 12.85
CA ASP A 289 -10.76 -1.09 14.11
C ASP A 289 -9.55 -0.24 14.53
N LEU A 290 -8.66 0.07 13.58
CA LEU A 290 -7.48 0.91 13.85
C LEU A 290 -7.88 2.34 14.19
N ARG A 291 -8.93 2.90 13.56
CA ARG A 291 -9.52 4.19 13.94
C ARG A 291 -10.03 4.18 15.37
N LEU A 292 -10.73 3.12 15.79
CA LEU A 292 -11.20 2.98 17.17
C LEU A 292 -10.02 2.93 18.15
N CYS A 293 -8.92 2.27 17.78
CA CYS A 293 -7.69 2.27 18.58
C CYS A 293 -7.11 3.69 18.69
N LEU A 294 -7.00 4.43 17.59
CA LEU A 294 -6.48 5.80 17.60
C LEU A 294 -7.36 6.75 18.42
N LEU A 295 -8.69 6.62 18.37
CA LEU A 295 -9.62 7.49 19.09
C LEU A 295 -9.63 7.21 20.60
N ARG A 296 -9.51 5.92 20.99
CA ARG A 296 -9.60 5.50 22.39
C ARG A 296 -8.26 5.49 23.11
N CYS A 297 -7.15 5.53 22.38
CA CYS A 297 -5.82 5.67 22.97
C CYS A 297 -5.60 7.09 23.49
N SER A 298 -5.14 7.20 24.74
CA SER A 298 -4.91 8.50 25.39
C SER A 298 -3.65 9.23 24.89
N ASP A 299 -2.76 8.52 24.18
CA ASP A 299 -1.44 9.01 23.78
C ASP A 299 -1.31 9.13 22.25
N ASP A 300 -0.83 10.29 21.77
CA ASP A 300 -0.48 10.55 20.35
C ASP A 300 0.70 9.69 19.84
N THR A 301 1.26 8.82 20.69
CA THR A 301 2.38 7.95 20.35
C THR A 301 2.03 7.00 19.20
N LEU A 302 0.83 6.40 19.24
CA LEU A 302 0.36 5.46 18.23
C LEU A 302 0.17 6.15 16.87
N GLN A 303 -0.39 7.36 16.87
CA GLN A 303 -0.55 8.18 15.67
C GLN A 303 0.80 8.55 15.05
N ASN A 304 1.77 8.94 15.88
CA ASN A 304 3.13 9.25 15.41
C ASN A 304 3.84 8.02 14.85
N GLU A 305 3.73 6.86 15.51
CA GLU A 305 4.25 5.57 15.01
C GLU A 305 3.62 5.20 13.65
N LEU A 306 2.30 5.39 13.50
CA LEU A 306 1.58 5.18 12.24
C LEU A 306 2.12 6.10 11.13
N ILE A 307 2.25 7.40 11.38
CA ILE A 307 2.74 8.39 10.40
C ILE A 307 4.16 8.02 9.94
N GLN A 308 5.06 7.71 10.87
CA GLN A 308 6.44 7.34 10.55
C GLN A 308 6.53 6.03 9.77
N THR A 309 5.71 5.04 10.16
CA THR A 309 5.65 3.74 9.47
C THR A 309 5.10 3.90 8.06
N ALA A 310 4.02 4.66 7.88
CA ALA A 310 3.43 4.96 6.58
C ALA A 310 4.42 5.67 5.65
N LYS A 311 5.12 6.70 6.14
CA LYS A 311 6.17 7.41 5.39
C LYS A 311 7.28 6.46 4.92
N LYS A 312 7.82 5.67 5.85
CA LYS A 312 8.90 4.72 5.57
C LYS A 312 8.46 3.66 4.57
N MET A 313 7.23 3.17 4.69
CA MET A 313 6.61 2.22 3.79
C MET A 313 6.53 2.78 2.36
N LEU A 314 5.93 3.96 2.19
CA LEU A 314 5.81 4.63 0.88
C LEU A 314 7.19 4.89 0.27
N ALA A 315 8.14 5.42 1.04
CA ALA A 315 9.49 5.70 0.54
C ALA A 315 10.25 4.43 0.12
N SER A 316 10.16 3.37 0.91
CA SER A 316 10.91 2.13 0.65
C SER A 316 10.38 1.33 -0.55
N ARG A 317 9.08 1.45 -0.88
CA ARG A 317 8.42 0.66 -1.93
C ARG A 317 8.17 1.48 -3.21
N LEU A 318 7.68 2.71 -3.09
CA LEU A 318 7.23 3.52 -4.23
C LEU A 318 8.34 4.37 -4.86
N HIS A 319 9.32 4.86 -4.09
CA HIS A 319 10.36 5.77 -4.63
C HIS A 319 11.50 5.07 -5.38
N ARG A 320 11.28 3.83 -5.83
CA ARG A 320 12.27 3.05 -6.59
C ARG A 320 12.23 3.46 -8.06
N ALA A 321 13.40 3.62 -8.69
CA ALA A 321 13.52 4.08 -10.08
C ALA A 321 12.88 3.14 -11.13
N GLY A 322 12.50 1.91 -10.75
CA GLY A 322 11.86 0.92 -11.64
C GLY A 322 10.34 0.85 -11.54
N THR A 323 9.70 1.53 -10.59
CA THR A 323 8.24 1.45 -10.41
C THR A 323 7.53 2.29 -11.47
N ARG A 324 6.46 1.76 -12.09
CA ARG A 324 5.67 2.51 -13.08
C ARG A 324 4.86 3.61 -12.39
N THR A 325 4.65 4.73 -13.07
CA THR A 325 3.88 5.86 -12.51
C THR A 325 2.42 5.47 -12.25
N GLU A 326 1.84 4.64 -13.12
CA GLU A 326 0.49 4.08 -12.96
C GLU A 326 0.34 3.32 -11.63
N ASP A 327 1.28 2.42 -11.32
CA ASP A 327 1.26 1.63 -10.09
C ASP A 327 1.43 2.52 -8.85
N ILE A 328 2.31 3.54 -8.93
CA ILE A 328 2.49 4.51 -7.84
C ILE A 328 1.18 5.26 -7.59
N LEU A 329 0.50 5.73 -8.65
CA LEU A 329 -0.77 6.44 -8.52
C LEU A 329 -1.85 5.53 -7.93
N ALA A 330 -1.99 4.29 -8.40
CA ALA A 330 -2.96 3.33 -7.86
C ALA A 330 -2.81 3.12 -6.36
N ILE A 331 -1.57 2.84 -5.91
CA ILE A 331 -1.28 2.62 -4.49
C ILE A 331 -1.43 3.91 -3.69
N LEU A 332 -1.05 5.06 -4.25
CA LEU A 332 -1.22 6.36 -3.59
C LEU A 332 -2.70 6.68 -3.36
N MET A 333 -3.56 6.40 -4.34
CA MET A 333 -5.00 6.58 -4.20
C MET A 333 -5.55 5.67 -3.09
N GLY A 334 -5.22 4.37 -3.11
CA GLY A 334 -5.62 3.44 -2.04
C GLY A 334 -5.11 3.86 -0.65
N THR A 335 -3.90 4.41 -0.59
CA THR A 335 -3.32 4.95 0.65
C THR A 335 -4.12 6.15 1.16
N ILE A 336 -4.42 7.13 0.30
CA ILE A 336 -5.18 8.32 0.70
C ILE A 336 -6.58 7.92 1.20
N HIS A 337 -7.24 6.98 0.51
CA HIS A 337 -8.53 6.44 0.93
C HIS A 337 -8.45 5.78 2.30
N SER A 338 -7.48 4.89 2.49
CA SER A 338 -7.26 4.20 3.76
C SER A 338 -7.03 5.19 4.90
N LEU A 339 -6.23 6.24 4.68
CA LEU A 339 -5.96 7.29 5.67
C LEU A 339 -7.19 8.14 5.99
N CYS A 340 -8.07 8.42 5.02
CA CYS A 340 -9.33 9.12 5.29
C CYS A 340 -10.34 8.29 6.07
N VAL A 341 -10.30 6.96 5.95
CA VAL A 341 -11.08 6.08 6.84
C VAL A 341 -10.52 6.13 8.27
N LEU A 342 -9.20 6.26 8.43
CA LEU A 342 -8.51 6.23 9.73
C LEU A 342 -8.65 7.51 10.56
N PHE A 343 -8.53 8.69 9.94
CA PHE A 343 -8.47 9.96 10.66
C PHE A 343 -9.83 10.69 10.72
N SER A 344 -10.08 11.45 11.78
CA SER A 344 -11.28 12.32 11.89
C SER A 344 -11.12 13.59 11.03
N ARG A 345 -12.24 14.17 10.59
CA ARG A 345 -12.32 15.22 9.55
C ARG A 345 -11.38 16.42 9.79
N ASN A 346 -11.15 16.78 11.05
CA ASN A 346 -10.35 17.94 11.42
C ASN A 346 -8.83 17.76 11.16
N ASP A 347 -8.32 16.53 11.24
CA ASP A 347 -6.87 16.24 11.12
C ASP A 347 -6.48 15.56 9.81
N GLN A 348 -7.47 15.08 9.03
CA GLN A 348 -7.26 14.35 7.79
C GLN A 348 -6.31 15.09 6.83
N GLY A 349 -6.55 16.38 6.57
CA GLY A 349 -5.75 17.15 5.62
C GLY A 349 -4.27 17.21 5.99
N SER A 350 -3.98 17.65 7.22
CA SER A 350 -2.60 17.85 7.70
C SER A 350 -1.80 16.55 7.73
N VAL A 351 -2.41 15.47 8.23
CA VAL A 351 -1.73 14.17 8.38
C VAL A 351 -1.51 13.51 7.02
N ILE A 352 -2.48 13.56 6.11
CA ILE A 352 -2.35 12.99 4.76
C ILE A 352 -1.26 13.72 3.99
N PHE A 353 -1.25 15.06 3.98
CA PHE A 353 -0.18 15.81 3.32
C PHE A 353 1.19 15.52 3.92
N THR A 354 1.25 15.35 5.25
CA THR A 354 2.49 14.98 5.92
C THR A 354 3.00 13.62 5.46
N ILE A 355 2.15 12.59 5.37
CA ILE A 355 2.53 11.22 4.97
C ILE A 355 2.85 11.14 3.47
N VAL A 356 2.01 11.74 2.64
CA VAL A 356 2.04 11.59 1.17
C VAL A 356 2.98 12.61 0.50
N GLY A 357 3.35 13.68 1.19
CA GLY A 357 4.18 14.79 0.68
C GLY A 357 5.46 14.34 -0.04
N ASP A 358 6.25 13.46 0.58
CA ASP A 358 7.49 12.95 -0.03
C ASP A 358 7.22 12.19 -1.35
N THR A 359 6.10 11.49 -1.42
CA THR A 359 5.67 10.74 -2.62
C THR A 359 5.15 11.68 -3.71
N LEU A 360 4.47 12.75 -3.34
CA LEU A 360 4.06 13.81 -4.27
C LEU A 360 5.27 14.54 -4.87
N GLU A 361 6.28 14.85 -4.05
CA GLU A 361 7.54 15.42 -4.55
C GLU A 361 8.26 14.47 -5.50
N HIS A 362 8.25 13.17 -5.21
CA HIS A 362 8.80 12.15 -6.09
C HIS A 362 8.05 12.11 -7.43
N LEU A 363 6.71 12.12 -7.40
CA LEU A 363 5.87 12.15 -8.60
C LEU A 363 6.11 13.41 -9.44
N LYS A 364 6.28 14.58 -8.80
CA LYS A 364 6.55 15.86 -9.50
C LYS A 364 7.86 15.85 -10.29
N LYS A 365 8.87 15.06 -9.87
CA LYS A 365 10.16 14.94 -10.58
C LYS A 365 10.05 14.09 -11.86
N ARG A 366 9.01 13.28 -11.99
CA ARG A 366 8.81 12.37 -13.13
C ARG A 366 8.13 13.10 -14.30
N ARG A 367 8.69 12.95 -15.50
CA ARG A 367 8.18 13.62 -16.71
C ARG A 367 6.84 13.06 -17.21
N ASP A 368 6.57 11.80 -16.90
CA ASP A 368 5.38 11.04 -17.28
C ASP A 368 4.22 11.18 -16.28
N CYS A 369 4.41 11.89 -15.17
CA CYS A 369 3.41 12.06 -14.12
C CYS A 369 2.10 12.68 -14.62
N VAL A 370 2.18 13.80 -15.34
CA VAL A 370 1.00 14.50 -15.86
C VAL A 370 0.23 13.62 -16.84
N SER A 371 0.94 12.91 -17.72
CA SER A 371 0.32 12.00 -18.69
C SER A 371 -0.39 10.83 -18.01
N ALA A 372 0.24 10.22 -17.00
CA ALA A 372 -0.35 9.12 -16.23
C ALA A 372 -1.60 9.57 -15.44
N VAL A 373 -1.58 10.77 -14.85
CA VAL A 373 -2.75 11.33 -14.15
C VAL A 373 -3.89 11.62 -15.13
N VAL A 374 -3.61 12.25 -16.28
CA VAL A 374 -4.63 12.48 -17.32
C VAL A 374 -5.21 11.15 -17.80
N GLN A 375 -4.38 10.13 -18.00
CA GLN A 375 -4.83 8.80 -18.38
C GLN A 375 -5.72 8.16 -17.30
N ALA A 376 -5.37 8.28 -16.02
CA ALA A 376 -6.18 7.75 -14.91
C ALA A 376 -7.54 8.46 -14.77
N ILE A 377 -7.59 9.76 -15.09
CA ILE A 377 -8.82 10.57 -15.10
C ILE A 377 -9.72 10.26 -16.30
N THR A 378 -9.13 10.00 -17.47
CA THR A 378 -9.86 9.84 -18.74
C THR A 378 -10.33 8.40 -19.01
N GLN A 379 -9.78 7.39 -18.33
CA GLN A 379 -10.21 6.01 -18.49
C GLN A 379 -11.67 5.80 -18.01
N PRO A 380 -12.52 5.15 -18.82
CA PRO A 380 -13.95 4.96 -18.53
C PRO A 380 -14.24 3.76 -17.60
N SER A 381 -13.27 3.26 -16.84
CA SER A 381 -13.52 2.14 -15.93
C SER A 381 -14.35 2.62 -14.73
N ALA A 382 -15.50 1.98 -14.52
CA ALA A 382 -16.39 2.19 -13.37
C ALA A 382 -15.69 2.04 -12.00
N ASP A 383 -14.54 1.36 -11.96
CA ASP A 383 -13.68 1.18 -10.79
C ASP A 383 -12.55 2.21 -10.65
N SER A 384 -12.38 3.16 -11.58
CA SER A 384 -11.35 4.19 -11.40
C SER A 384 -11.81 5.11 -10.28
N VAL A 385 -11.21 4.99 -9.11
CA VAL A 385 -11.54 5.74 -7.89
C VAL A 385 -11.62 7.26 -8.12
N LEU A 386 -10.79 7.79 -9.03
CA LEU A 386 -10.83 9.20 -9.47
C LEU A 386 -12.12 9.57 -10.21
N HIS A 387 -12.80 8.62 -10.85
CA HIS A 387 -14.06 8.81 -11.56
C HIS A 387 -15.16 9.30 -10.61
N VAL A 388 -15.22 8.71 -9.41
CA VAL A 388 -16.19 9.05 -8.37
C VAL A 388 -15.79 10.35 -7.67
N ASP A 389 -14.50 10.57 -7.43
CA ASP A 389 -14.00 11.80 -6.80
C ASP A 389 -14.21 13.04 -7.71
N LEU A 390 -14.04 12.89 -9.03
CA LEU A 390 -14.28 13.97 -10.00
C LEU A 390 -15.77 14.34 -10.13
N GLN A 391 -16.69 13.39 -9.95
CA GLN A 391 -18.13 13.66 -9.95
C GLN A 391 -18.60 14.43 -8.71
N ASN A 392 -17.88 14.27 -7.59
CA ASN A 392 -18.22 14.90 -6.31
C ASN A 392 -17.40 16.18 -6.02
N PHE A 393 -16.38 16.48 -6.83
CA PHE A 393 -15.53 17.66 -6.62
C PHE A 393 -16.30 18.95 -6.93
N SER A 394 -16.44 19.81 -5.92
CA SER A 394 -16.98 21.17 -6.09
C SER A 394 -15.87 22.20 -5.89
N PRO A 395 -15.63 23.12 -6.84
CA PRO A 395 -14.59 24.15 -6.72
C PRO A 395 -14.83 25.13 -5.54
N ASN A 396 -16.05 25.20 -5.00
CA ASN A 396 -16.38 25.98 -3.80
C ASN A 396 -15.92 25.34 -2.47
N SER A 397 -15.30 24.17 -2.50
CA SER A 397 -14.66 23.57 -1.33
C SER A 397 -13.37 24.30 -0.91
N PHE A 398 -12.78 25.14 -1.79
CA PHE A 398 -11.60 25.94 -1.44
C PHE A 398 -11.87 27.06 -0.44
N THR A 399 -13.13 27.49 -0.26
CA THR A 399 -13.50 28.70 0.51
C THR A 399 -14.41 28.45 1.70
N SER A 400 -14.93 27.24 1.88
CA SER A 400 -15.88 26.88 2.96
C SER A 400 -15.20 26.26 4.19
N VAL A 401 -14.02 26.76 4.58
CA VAL A 401 -13.42 26.46 5.90
C VAL A 401 -13.98 27.39 7.00
N ALA A 402 -14.97 28.22 6.67
CA ALA A 402 -15.62 29.11 7.61
C ALA A 402 -17.14 29.05 7.40
N ALA A 403 -17.85 28.53 8.39
CA ALA A 403 -19.31 28.42 8.50
C ALA A 403 -19.94 27.18 7.86
N ASP A 404 -19.75 26.02 8.48
CA ASP A 404 -20.87 25.14 8.83
C ASP A 404 -20.47 24.31 10.06
N ASP A 405 -20.89 24.79 11.22
CA ASP A 405 -20.72 24.17 12.54
C ASP A 405 -22.01 23.39 12.84
N ASP A 406 -22.23 22.30 12.10
CA ASP A 406 -23.23 21.31 12.50
C ASP A 406 -22.51 20.25 13.33
N GLU A 407 -22.64 20.38 14.66
CA GLU A 407 -22.30 19.36 15.66
C GLU A 407 -23.11 18.07 15.37
N VAL A 408 -22.58 17.21 14.50
CA VAL A 408 -23.10 15.86 14.31
C VAL A 408 -22.42 14.95 15.33
N ASN A 409 -23.22 14.55 16.33
CA ASN A 409 -22.84 13.69 17.45
C ASN A 409 -22.12 12.40 17.00
N GLU A 410 -20.83 12.27 17.33
CA GLU A 410 -19.95 11.14 16.93
C GLU A 410 -20.41 9.79 17.52
N ASP A 411 -21.32 9.79 18.50
CA ASP A 411 -21.90 8.59 19.12
C ASP A 411 -22.91 7.85 18.23
N ALA A 412 -23.42 8.46 17.15
CA ALA A 412 -24.45 7.88 16.30
C ALA A 412 -23.94 6.79 15.33
N LEU A 413 -22.62 6.64 15.14
CA LEU A 413 -22.04 5.65 14.23
C LEU A 413 -22.15 4.20 14.73
N PHE A 414 -22.58 3.98 15.96
CA PHE A 414 -22.65 2.65 16.60
C PHE A 414 -24.02 1.97 16.54
N SER A 415 -25.00 2.53 15.82
CA SER A 415 -26.33 1.92 15.68
C SER A 415 -26.43 0.98 14.47
N VAL A 416 -26.55 -0.32 14.75
CA VAL A 416 -26.78 -1.40 13.79
C VAL A 416 -28.22 -1.33 13.26
N ALA A 417 -28.45 -0.61 12.16
CA ALA A 417 -29.47 -0.90 11.12
C ALA A 417 -29.62 0.29 10.17
N GLY A 418 -29.36 0.06 8.88
CA GLY A 418 -29.74 0.97 7.80
C GLY A 418 -28.58 1.33 6.88
N GLN A 419 -28.46 0.58 5.78
CA GLN A 419 -27.68 1.00 4.62
C GLN A 419 -28.33 2.26 4.03
N SER A 420 -27.77 3.42 4.33
CA SER A 420 -28.00 4.65 3.59
C SER A 420 -26.71 4.98 2.82
N PRO A 421 -26.78 5.34 1.54
CA PRO A 421 -25.60 5.68 0.76
C PRO A 421 -24.97 6.94 1.35
N LEU A 422 -23.68 6.83 1.70
CA LEU A 422 -22.82 7.88 2.26
C LEU A 422 -23.04 9.21 1.54
N SER A 423 -23.23 10.26 2.33
CA SER A 423 -23.49 11.62 1.85
C SER A 423 -22.28 12.16 1.07
N SER A 424 -22.52 13.00 0.07
CA SER A 424 -21.53 13.50 -0.90
C SER A 424 -20.36 14.30 -0.32
N HIS A 425 -20.35 14.56 1.00
CA HIS A 425 -19.30 15.29 1.72
C HIS A 425 -18.35 14.38 2.53
N GLU A 426 -18.49 13.04 2.44
CA GLU A 426 -17.77 12.07 3.27
C GLU A 426 -16.55 11.40 2.61
N ARG A 427 -16.16 11.79 1.39
CA ARG A 427 -15.13 11.08 0.63
C ARG A 427 -13.81 11.86 0.52
N PRO A 428 -12.66 11.16 0.58
CA PRO A 428 -11.33 11.75 0.55
C PRO A 428 -11.12 12.62 -0.67
N ASP A 429 -10.62 13.84 -0.49
CA ASP A 429 -10.26 14.71 -1.61
C ASP A 429 -8.90 14.30 -2.22
N VAL A 430 -8.84 13.09 -2.77
CA VAL A 430 -7.67 12.55 -3.47
C VAL A 430 -7.26 13.48 -4.60
N LEU A 431 -8.25 14.02 -5.33
CA LEU A 431 -8.01 15.02 -6.35
C LEU A 431 -7.34 16.27 -5.76
N ARG A 432 -7.78 16.79 -4.60
CA ARG A 432 -7.12 17.94 -3.96
C ARG A 432 -5.67 17.63 -3.58
N VAL A 433 -5.41 16.44 -3.06
CA VAL A 433 -4.05 15.99 -2.69
C VAL A 433 -3.17 15.85 -3.94
N LEU A 434 -3.70 15.37 -5.06
CA LEU A 434 -2.96 15.28 -6.33
C LEU A 434 -2.75 16.66 -6.98
N LEU A 435 -3.74 17.55 -6.92
CA LEU A 435 -3.68 18.91 -7.45
C LEU A 435 -2.77 19.84 -6.66
N SER A 436 -2.44 19.50 -5.41
CA SER A 436 -1.39 20.23 -4.67
C SER A 436 0.00 20.01 -5.29
N ALA A 437 0.23 18.85 -5.90
CA ALA A 437 1.50 18.47 -6.49
C ALA A 437 1.63 18.90 -7.96
N ILE A 438 0.52 18.92 -8.70
CA ILE A 438 0.46 19.14 -10.15
C ILE A 438 -0.46 20.31 -10.47
N SER A 439 0.03 21.27 -11.26
CA SER A 439 -0.77 22.40 -11.73
C SER A 439 -1.88 21.96 -12.70
N VAL A 440 -3.09 22.49 -12.48
CA VAL A 440 -4.27 22.30 -13.35
C VAL A 440 -3.96 22.65 -14.81
N THR A 441 -3.18 23.70 -15.06
CA THR A 441 -2.80 24.12 -16.43
C THR A 441 -2.03 23.03 -17.18
N SER A 442 -1.11 22.34 -16.52
CA SER A 442 -0.33 21.26 -17.12
C SER A 442 -1.19 20.04 -17.44
N ILE A 443 -2.15 19.71 -16.57
CA ILE A 443 -3.13 18.64 -16.79
C ILE A 443 -4.01 18.98 -18.00
N VAL A 444 -4.50 20.21 -18.10
CA VAL A 444 -5.35 20.65 -19.22
C VAL A 444 -4.58 20.68 -20.54
N GLU A 445 -3.32 21.12 -20.56
CA GLU A 445 -2.49 21.09 -21.76
C GLU A 445 -2.21 19.66 -22.25
N GLU A 446 -1.96 18.73 -21.32
CA GLU A 446 -1.78 17.31 -21.63
C GLU A 446 -3.10 16.67 -22.09
N TYR A 447 -4.22 16.95 -21.42
CA TYR A 447 -5.54 16.52 -21.86
C TYR A 447 -5.89 17.05 -23.25
N LYS A 448 -5.59 18.32 -23.55
CA LYS A 448 -5.76 18.90 -24.88
C LYS A 448 -4.95 18.15 -25.94
N ARG A 449 -3.71 17.74 -25.64
CA ARG A 449 -2.90 16.93 -26.57
C ARG A 449 -3.47 15.53 -26.74
N LEU A 450 -3.86 14.88 -25.65
CA LEU A 450 -4.46 13.55 -25.67
C LEU A 450 -5.77 13.54 -26.46
N LEU A 451 -6.68 14.46 -26.17
CA LEU A 451 -7.94 14.63 -26.89
C LEU A 451 -7.68 14.88 -28.39
N ALA A 452 -6.75 15.77 -28.75
CA ALA A 452 -6.40 16.01 -30.16
C ALA A 452 -5.93 14.73 -30.86
N SER A 453 -5.07 13.94 -30.20
CA SER A 453 -4.56 12.69 -30.77
C SER A 453 -5.64 11.62 -30.93
N GLN A 454 -6.55 11.48 -29.96
CA GLN A 454 -7.66 10.54 -30.01
C GLN A 454 -8.66 10.92 -31.11
N LEU A 455 -8.99 12.21 -31.19
CA LEU A 455 -9.91 12.73 -32.19
C LEU A 455 -9.37 12.61 -33.62
N LEU A 456 -8.06 12.84 -33.84
CA LEU A 456 -7.43 12.75 -35.17
C LEU A 456 -7.01 11.32 -35.56
N GLY A 457 -6.87 10.41 -34.59
CA GLY A 457 -6.55 8.99 -34.83
C GLY A 457 -7.77 8.14 -35.15
N LYS A 458 -8.97 8.67 -34.92
CA LYS A 458 -10.26 8.03 -35.16
C LYS A 458 -10.56 7.95 -36.68
N LYS A 459 -10.67 6.71 -37.24
CA LYS A 459 -11.00 6.42 -38.66
C LYS A 459 -12.41 6.88 -39.11
N LEU A 460 -12.48 7.89 -39.97
CA LEU A 460 -13.65 8.47 -40.67
C LEU A 460 -15.09 7.95 -40.37
N HIS A 461 -15.93 8.88 -39.88
CA HIS A 461 -17.41 9.03 -39.99
C HIS A 461 -18.41 8.11 -39.28
N ASP A 462 -18.01 7.02 -38.65
CA ASP A 462 -18.93 6.29 -37.74
C ASP A 462 -18.86 6.77 -36.28
N PHE A 463 -18.34 7.99 -36.05
CA PHE A 463 -18.03 8.45 -34.70
C PHE A 463 -19.23 8.88 -33.88
N ASP A 464 -19.37 8.16 -32.77
CA ASP A 464 -19.92 8.66 -31.54
C ASP A 464 -18.86 9.49 -30.79
N THR A 465 -19.16 10.76 -30.53
CA THR A 465 -18.33 11.67 -29.70
C THR A 465 -18.80 11.70 -28.24
N THR A 466 -19.84 10.93 -27.90
CA THR A 466 -20.44 10.92 -26.54
C THR A 466 -19.41 10.60 -25.47
N ALA A 467 -18.52 9.63 -25.70
CA ALA A 467 -17.51 9.25 -24.72
C ALA A 467 -16.55 10.41 -24.38
N GLU A 468 -16.07 11.15 -25.38
CA GLU A 468 -15.23 12.32 -25.15
C GLU A 468 -16.00 13.50 -24.54
N GLU A 469 -17.29 13.65 -24.87
CA GLU A 469 -18.17 14.65 -24.23
C GLU A 469 -18.41 14.33 -22.75
N GLU A 470 -18.67 13.06 -22.40
CA GLU A 470 -18.85 12.62 -21.01
C GLU A 470 -17.58 12.83 -20.17
N VAL A 471 -16.40 12.58 -20.73
CA VAL A 471 -15.12 12.90 -20.07
C VAL A 471 -14.98 14.41 -19.89
N LEU A 472 -15.32 15.21 -20.90
CA LEU A 472 -15.21 16.66 -20.84
C LEU A 472 -16.16 17.28 -19.82
N GLU A 473 -17.42 16.83 -19.74
CA GLU A 473 -18.38 17.31 -18.73
C GLU A 473 -17.90 17.01 -17.31
N ARG A 474 -17.34 15.81 -17.07
CA ARG A 474 -16.72 15.47 -15.77
C ARG A 474 -15.56 16.40 -15.42
N LEU A 475 -14.70 16.70 -16.39
CA LEU A 475 -13.57 17.61 -16.19
C LEU A 475 -14.04 19.04 -15.91
N LYS A 476 -15.14 19.50 -16.52
CA LYS A 476 -15.72 20.82 -16.24
C LYS A 476 -16.21 20.95 -14.81
N CYS A 477 -16.82 19.89 -14.25
CA CYS A 477 -17.20 19.87 -12.83
C CYS A 477 -15.99 20.07 -11.91
N ALA A 478 -14.86 19.42 -12.25
CA ALA A 478 -13.67 19.45 -11.40
C ALA A 478 -12.79 20.71 -11.54
N PHE A 479 -12.59 21.20 -12.76
CA PHE A 479 -11.62 22.27 -13.07
C PHE A 479 -12.26 23.62 -13.43
N GLY A 480 -13.58 23.65 -13.62
CA GLY A 480 -14.31 24.80 -14.14
C GLY A 480 -14.33 24.87 -15.67
N GLU A 481 -15.30 25.62 -16.21
CA GLU A 481 -15.56 25.67 -17.65
C GLU A 481 -14.50 26.46 -18.44
N ASP A 482 -13.93 27.52 -17.85
CA ASP A 482 -13.08 28.48 -18.57
C ASP A 482 -11.77 27.87 -19.07
N VAL A 483 -11.13 27.01 -18.26
CA VAL A 483 -9.83 26.41 -18.60
C VAL A 483 -10.00 25.35 -19.70
N LEU A 484 -11.18 24.74 -19.81
CA LEU A 484 -11.50 23.67 -20.75
C LEU A 484 -12.19 24.17 -22.03
N ALA A 485 -12.42 25.49 -22.17
CA ALA A 485 -13.02 26.08 -23.36
C ALA A 485 -12.35 25.64 -24.69
N PRO A 486 -11.01 25.50 -24.80
CA PRO A 486 -10.39 24.98 -26.03
C PRO A 486 -10.81 23.55 -26.38
N CYS A 487 -10.99 22.68 -25.38
CA CYS A 487 -11.39 21.29 -25.58
C CYS A 487 -12.85 21.17 -26.05
N VAL A 488 -13.74 22.03 -25.53
CA VAL A 488 -15.13 22.14 -25.99
C VAL A 488 -15.19 22.53 -27.47
N VAL A 489 -14.36 23.50 -27.88
CA VAL A 489 -14.27 23.92 -29.28
C VAL A 489 -13.77 22.77 -30.16
N MET A 490 -12.78 21.99 -29.72
CA MET A 490 -12.26 20.85 -30.49
C MET A 490 -13.33 19.78 -30.78
N ILE A 491 -14.17 19.43 -29.79
CA ILE A 491 -15.26 18.46 -30.01
C ILE A 491 -16.31 19.05 -30.97
N ARG A 492 -16.71 20.31 -30.75
CA ARG A 492 -17.67 21.01 -31.63
C ARG A 492 -17.16 21.15 -33.06
N ASP A 493 -15.87 21.38 -33.25
CA ASP A 493 -15.22 21.47 -34.56
C ASP A 493 -15.44 20.17 -35.36
N LEU A 494 -15.30 19.00 -34.73
CA LEU A 494 -15.50 17.72 -35.40
C LEU A 494 -16.95 17.38 -35.64
N GLN A 495 -17.84 17.69 -34.69
CA GLN A 495 -19.28 17.56 -34.90
C GLN A 495 -19.76 18.44 -36.06
N ALA A 496 -19.26 19.69 -36.12
CA ALA A 496 -19.53 20.60 -37.21
C ALA A 496 -18.93 20.07 -38.52
N SER A 497 -17.72 19.51 -38.49
CA SER A 497 -17.04 18.91 -39.65
C SER A 497 -17.82 17.73 -40.23
N ARG A 498 -18.37 16.86 -39.38
CA ARG A 498 -19.31 15.79 -39.77
C ARG A 498 -20.52 16.37 -40.49
N ARG A 499 -21.15 17.40 -39.91
CA ARG A 499 -22.32 18.07 -40.50
C ARG A 499 -21.99 18.72 -41.85
N HIS A 500 -20.85 19.41 -41.96
CA HIS A 500 -20.42 20.03 -43.21
C HIS A 500 -20.13 18.97 -44.27
N THR A 501 -19.44 17.88 -43.92
CA THR A 501 -19.14 16.77 -44.86
C THR A 501 -20.43 16.12 -45.37
N LEU A 502 -21.42 15.87 -44.51
CA LEU A 502 -22.72 15.33 -44.92
C LEU A 502 -23.46 16.29 -45.87
N HIS A 503 -23.48 17.58 -45.56
CA HIS A 503 -24.12 18.57 -46.42
C HIS A 503 -23.43 18.69 -47.79
N MET A 504 -22.10 18.65 -47.82
CA MET A 504 -21.32 18.66 -49.07
C MET A 504 -21.54 17.39 -49.88
N LYS A 505 -21.59 16.22 -49.22
CA LYS A 505 -21.95 14.93 -49.84
C LYS A 505 -23.34 14.97 -50.47
N GLU A 506 -24.33 15.55 -49.78
CA GLU A 506 -25.68 15.72 -50.31
C GLU A 506 -25.76 16.73 -51.46
N ALA A 507 -25.05 17.86 -51.37
CA ALA A 507 -24.96 18.85 -52.43
C ALA A 507 -24.34 18.26 -53.70
N TYR A 508 -23.26 17.47 -53.55
CA TYR A 508 -22.64 16.73 -54.66
C TYR A 508 -23.61 15.70 -55.25
N ARG A 509 -24.32 14.95 -54.40
CA ARG A 509 -25.33 13.97 -54.86
C ARG A 509 -26.46 14.63 -55.66
N ARG A 510 -26.90 15.82 -55.24
CA ARG A 510 -27.92 16.63 -55.95
C ARG A 510 -27.39 17.18 -57.27
N ALA A 511 -26.18 17.75 -57.29
CA ALA A 511 -25.56 18.23 -58.53
C ALA A 511 -25.31 17.09 -59.54
N ALA A 512 -24.95 15.90 -59.06
CA ALA A 512 -24.80 14.70 -59.90
C ALA A 512 -26.14 14.18 -60.46
N ALA A 513 -27.27 14.48 -59.81
CA ALA A 513 -28.60 14.10 -60.27
C ALA A 513 -29.13 15.03 -61.38
N GLU A 514 -28.66 16.28 -61.46
CA GLU A 514 -29.23 17.31 -62.34
C GLU A 514 -28.46 17.53 -63.67
N GLY A 515 -27.31 16.89 -63.96
CA GLY A 515 -26.64 17.22 -65.24
C GLY A 515 -25.35 16.56 -65.76
N LEU A 516 -24.99 15.28 -65.56
CA LEU A 516 -23.92 14.63 -66.37
C LEU A 516 -24.06 13.09 -66.59
N PRO A 517 -23.43 12.52 -67.65
CA PRO A 517 -23.52 11.10 -68.05
C PRO A 517 -22.95 10.10 -67.03
N GLN A 518 -23.43 8.85 -67.11
CA GLN A 518 -23.30 7.73 -66.15
C GLN A 518 -21.88 7.34 -65.65
N GLU A 519 -20.78 7.78 -66.27
CA GLU A 519 -19.42 7.32 -65.94
C GLU A 519 -18.74 8.08 -64.78
N LYS A 520 -19.31 9.21 -64.31
CA LYS A 520 -18.80 10.00 -63.15
C LYS A 520 -19.70 9.95 -61.91
N ARG A 521 -20.50 8.90 -61.75
CA ARG A 521 -21.15 8.60 -60.46
C ARG A 521 -20.12 8.00 -59.49
N ARG A 522 -19.10 8.77 -59.09
CA ARG A 522 -18.28 8.40 -57.93
C ARG A 522 -19.00 8.86 -56.67
N ASP A 523 -18.99 8.04 -55.63
CA ASP A 523 -19.38 8.49 -54.31
C ASP A 523 -18.46 9.64 -53.85
N TRP A 524 -19.01 10.55 -53.05
CA TRP A 524 -18.29 11.69 -52.48
C TRP A 524 -16.94 11.24 -51.90
N PRO A 525 -15.80 11.68 -52.48
CA PRO A 525 -14.52 11.03 -52.24
C PRO A 525 -13.75 11.57 -51.03
N LEU A 526 -14.21 12.65 -50.39
CA LEU A 526 -13.40 13.40 -49.42
C LEU A 526 -14.13 13.71 -48.11
N SER A 527 -13.69 13.15 -47.00
CA SER A 527 -14.04 13.68 -45.68
C SER A 527 -13.21 14.91 -45.36
N ILE A 528 -13.81 15.93 -44.74
CA ILE A 528 -13.10 17.14 -44.34
C ILE A 528 -13.28 17.35 -42.85
N ASP A 529 -12.16 17.48 -42.15
CA ASP A 529 -12.11 17.93 -40.76
C ASP A 529 -11.70 19.40 -40.73
N VAL A 530 -12.64 20.28 -40.39
CA VAL A 530 -12.46 21.73 -40.28
C VAL A 530 -12.13 22.06 -38.84
N LEU A 531 -10.88 22.45 -38.59
CA LEU A 531 -10.33 22.67 -37.24
C LEU A 531 -10.11 24.15 -36.95
N SER A 532 -10.38 24.58 -35.72
CA SER A 532 -10.10 25.95 -35.26
C SER A 532 -8.60 26.19 -35.03
N THR A 533 -8.03 27.24 -35.60
CA THR A 533 -6.58 27.51 -35.53
C THR A 533 -6.07 27.88 -34.14
N THR A 534 -6.91 28.47 -33.29
CA THR A 534 -6.53 28.95 -31.95
C THR A 534 -6.72 27.91 -30.86
N SER A 535 -7.66 26.98 -31.04
CA SER A 535 -8.07 26.03 -30.00
C SER A 535 -7.29 24.72 -30.04
N TRP A 536 -6.73 24.34 -31.19
CA TRP A 536 -5.99 23.09 -31.36
C TRP A 536 -4.50 23.23 -30.97
N PRO A 537 -3.86 22.15 -30.47
CA PRO A 537 -2.41 22.14 -30.25
C PRO A 537 -1.67 22.14 -31.60
N LYS A 538 -0.37 22.48 -31.61
CA LYS A 538 0.43 22.49 -32.85
C LYS A 538 0.43 21.09 -33.48
N LEU A 539 -0.29 20.96 -34.60
CA LEU A 539 -0.48 19.68 -35.27
C LEU A 539 0.84 19.07 -35.77
N SER A 540 1.86 19.89 -36.05
CA SER A 540 3.19 19.42 -36.45
C SER A 540 3.93 18.55 -35.43
N ALA A 541 3.45 18.47 -34.19
CA ALA A 541 3.99 17.59 -33.15
C ALA A 541 3.32 16.20 -33.10
N PHE A 542 2.24 15.97 -33.86
CA PHE A 542 1.52 14.71 -33.86
C PHE A 542 1.95 13.83 -35.04
N LEU A 543 2.02 12.52 -34.81
CA LEU A 543 2.32 11.54 -35.83
C LEU A 543 1.00 11.07 -36.46
N PRO A 544 0.86 11.09 -37.79
CA PRO A 544 -0.25 10.43 -38.47
C PRO A 544 -0.24 8.93 -38.14
N ALA A 545 -1.42 8.33 -37.97
CA ALA A 545 -1.56 6.91 -37.70
C ALA A 545 -0.87 6.08 -38.80
N GLY A 546 0.10 5.25 -38.40
CA GLY A 546 0.91 4.43 -39.31
C GLY A 546 2.28 5.00 -39.68
N GLU A 547 2.65 6.22 -39.24
CA GLU A 547 3.96 6.80 -39.50
C GLU A 547 4.87 6.88 -38.25
N THR A 548 6.14 6.52 -38.39
CA THR A 548 7.13 6.59 -37.29
C THR A 548 7.86 7.94 -37.17
N GLN A 549 7.56 8.92 -38.03
CA GLN A 549 8.27 10.21 -38.09
C GLN A 549 7.32 11.35 -38.55
N PRO A 550 7.62 12.63 -38.27
CA PRO A 550 6.80 13.78 -38.68
C PRO A 550 6.91 14.10 -40.18
N VAL A 551 5.77 14.22 -40.88
CA VAL A 551 5.67 14.54 -42.31
C VAL A 551 6.14 15.98 -42.57
N PRO A 552 6.86 16.26 -43.68
CA PRO A 552 7.20 17.64 -44.04
C PRO A 552 5.96 18.55 -44.11
N GLU A 553 6.03 19.73 -43.49
CA GLU A 553 4.91 20.70 -43.48
C GLU A 553 4.61 21.27 -44.88
N ARG A 554 5.56 21.16 -45.83
CA ARG A 554 5.41 21.63 -47.21
C ARG A 554 5.84 20.54 -48.18
N TYR A 555 4.90 20.03 -48.95
CA TYR A 555 5.10 19.17 -50.11
C TYR A 555 3.95 19.37 -51.08
N ASN A 556 4.16 19.04 -52.35
CA ASN A 556 3.13 19.13 -53.38
C ASN A 556 2.37 17.79 -53.43
N PRO A 557 1.10 17.73 -52.96
CA PRO A 557 0.30 16.51 -53.11
C PRO A 557 0.05 16.21 -54.59
N HIS A 558 -0.34 14.98 -54.88
CA HIS A 558 -0.64 14.55 -56.24
C HIS A 558 -1.75 15.41 -56.88
N PRO A 559 -1.69 15.77 -58.19
CA PRO A 559 -2.69 16.61 -58.85
C PRO A 559 -4.13 16.09 -58.72
N LEU A 560 -4.32 14.77 -58.61
CA LEU A 560 -5.63 14.16 -58.34
C LEU A 560 -6.22 14.62 -56.99
N PHE A 561 -5.37 14.72 -55.96
CA PHE A 561 -5.79 15.22 -54.66
C PHE A 561 -5.92 16.73 -54.67
N THR A 562 -5.01 17.45 -55.32
CA THR A 562 -5.05 18.92 -55.42
C THR A 562 -6.36 19.41 -56.06
N SER A 563 -6.79 18.80 -57.17
CA SER A 563 -8.07 19.13 -57.82
C SER A 563 -9.27 18.88 -56.90
N ALA A 564 -9.31 17.72 -56.23
CA ALA A 564 -10.40 17.41 -55.30
C ALA A 564 -10.41 18.33 -54.06
N MET A 565 -9.24 18.74 -53.58
CA MET A 565 -9.09 19.70 -52.48
C MET A 565 -9.53 21.11 -52.88
N GLU A 566 -9.28 21.53 -54.13
CA GLU A 566 -9.73 22.81 -54.68
C GLU A 566 -11.25 22.86 -54.85
N ASP A 567 -11.86 21.84 -55.46
CA ASP A 567 -13.32 21.73 -55.63
C ASP A 567 -14.05 21.85 -54.29
N VAL A 568 -13.49 21.20 -53.27
CA VAL A 568 -14.00 21.23 -51.89
C VAL A 568 -13.85 22.61 -51.25
N MET A 569 -12.72 23.29 -51.46
CA MET A 569 -12.54 24.66 -50.97
C MET A 569 -13.54 25.62 -51.60
N GLU A 570 -13.86 25.46 -52.88
CA GLU A 570 -14.88 26.27 -53.56
C GLU A 570 -16.28 26.02 -53.02
N GLU A 571 -16.66 24.76 -52.83
CA GLU A 571 -17.98 24.43 -52.27
C GLU A 571 -18.09 24.90 -50.81
N TYR A 572 -17.00 24.83 -50.02
CA TYR A 572 -17.00 25.37 -48.66
C TYR A 572 -17.13 26.90 -48.65
N LYS A 573 -16.43 27.61 -49.55
CA LYS A 573 -16.59 29.07 -49.72
C LYS A 573 -18.01 29.44 -50.11
N ARG A 574 -18.69 28.63 -50.92
CA ARG A 574 -20.11 28.83 -51.26
C ARG A 574 -21.01 28.67 -50.03
N MET A 575 -20.72 27.70 -49.16
CA MET A 575 -21.47 27.51 -47.91
C MET A 575 -21.21 28.62 -46.88
N LYS A 576 -19.94 29.04 -46.72
CA LYS A 576 -19.53 30.07 -45.76
C LYS A 576 -18.61 31.09 -46.41
N ALA A 577 -19.23 32.14 -46.96
CA ALA A 577 -18.55 33.20 -47.71
C ALA A 577 -17.52 34.01 -46.87
N ASN A 578 -17.62 33.99 -45.54
CA ASN A 578 -16.77 34.75 -44.63
C ASN A 578 -15.56 33.96 -44.10
N GLN A 579 -15.38 32.69 -44.49
CA GLN A 579 -14.31 31.83 -44.00
C GLN A 579 -13.36 31.42 -45.12
N ARG A 580 -12.08 31.26 -44.78
CA ARG A 580 -11.04 30.71 -45.67
C ARG A 580 -10.47 29.45 -45.03
N LEU A 581 -10.35 28.40 -45.82
CA LEU A 581 -9.72 27.14 -45.40
C LEU A 581 -8.26 27.15 -45.82
N GLU A 582 -7.40 26.61 -44.95
CA GLU A 582 -6.00 26.35 -45.23
C GLU A 582 -5.73 24.87 -44.94
N TRP A 583 -5.20 24.15 -45.92
CA TRP A 583 -4.99 22.71 -45.79
C TRP A 583 -3.76 22.40 -44.95
N ILE A 584 -3.85 21.36 -44.13
CA ILE A 584 -2.74 20.83 -43.34
C ILE A 584 -2.35 19.47 -43.93
N PRO A 585 -1.50 19.45 -44.97
CA PRO A 585 -1.22 18.23 -45.74
C PRO A 585 -0.43 17.18 -44.95
N SER A 586 0.16 17.55 -43.81
CA SER A 586 0.85 16.62 -42.92
C SER A 586 -0.10 15.66 -42.20
N HIS A 587 -1.38 16.02 -42.06
CA HIS A 587 -2.41 15.25 -41.35
C HIS A 587 -3.57 14.96 -42.30
N GLY A 588 -3.40 13.94 -43.14
CA GLY A 588 -4.43 13.48 -44.06
C GLY A 588 -4.32 11.98 -44.26
N TYR A 589 -5.47 11.31 -44.37
CA TYR A 589 -5.57 9.88 -44.62
C TYR A 589 -6.26 9.65 -45.97
N VAL A 590 -5.72 8.72 -46.73
CA VAL A 590 -6.26 8.33 -48.03
C VAL A 590 -6.35 6.82 -48.06
N SER A 591 -7.55 6.31 -48.31
CA SER A 591 -7.76 4.90 -48.62
C SER A 591 -7.60 4.73 -50.13
N LEU A 592 -6.52 4.07 -50.55
CA LEU A 592 -6.20 3.82 -51.95
C LEU A 592 -6.54 2.38 -52.32
N GLU A 593 -7.41 2.20 -53.31
CA GLU A 593 -7.65 0.90 -53.93
C GLU A 593 -6.65 0.68 -55.07
N LEU A 594 -5.73 -0.26 -54.88
CA LEU A 594 -4.73 -0.65 -55.87
C LEU A 594 -5.09 -2.03 -56.44
N THR A 595 -5.15 -2.14 -57.77
CA THR A 595 -5.33 -3.42 -58.44
C THR A 595 -3.99 -4.13 -58.56
N GLN A 596 -3.81 -5.23 -57.81
CA GLN A 596 -2.58 -6.02 -57.78
C GLN A 596 -2.87 -7.47 -58.18
N LYS A 597 -1.89 -8.19 -58.77
CA LYS A 597 -2.03 -9.62 -59.08
C LYS A 597 -1.75 -10.45 -57.84
N GLU A 598 -2.71 -11.26 -57.41
CA GLU A 598 -2.50 -12.19 -56.30
C GLU A 598 -1.56 -13.33 -56.71
N ALA A 599 -0.50 -13.58 -55.91
CA ALA A 599 0.57 -14.52 -56.26
C ALA A 599 0.10 -15.99 -56.35
N SER A 600 -1.00 -16.34 -55.71
CA SER A 600 -1.57 -17.70 -55.67
C SER A 600 -2.53 -18.01 -56.82
N THR A 601 -3.23 -17.02 -57.35
CA THR A 601 -4.37 -17.20 -58.29
C THR A 601 -4.18 -16.51 -59.63
N ASN A 602 -3.17 -15.64 -59.78
CA ASN A 602 -2.88 -14.85 -60.99
C ASN A 602 -4.05 -13.96 -61.46
N THR A 603 -5.06 -13.74 -60.60
CA THR A 603 -6.20 -12.85 -60.81
C THR A 603 -5.91 -11.45 -60.25
N MET A 604 -6.44 -10.42 -60.90
CA MET A 604 -6.34 -9.03 -60.44
C MET A 604 -7.31 -8.81 -59.27
N VAL A 605 -6.79 -8.50 -58.08
CA VAL A 605 -7.59 -8.18 -56.88
C VAL A 605 -7.41 -6.69 -56.56
N ALA A 606 -8.51 -5.99 -56.26
CA ALA A 606 -8.48 -4.63 -55.74
C ALA A 606 -8.21 -4.70 -54.22
N ALA A 607 -7.04 -4.24 -53.79
CA ALA A 607 -6.66 -4.17 -52.39
C ALA A 607 -6.73 -2.72 -51.90
N THR A 608 -7.42 -2.50 -50.80
CA THR A 608 -7.57 -1.19 -50.16
C THR A 608 -6.44 -0.97 -49.14
N TYR A 609 -5.68 0.11 -49.32
CA TYR A 609 -4.59 0.51 -48.42
C TYR A 609 -4.92 1.86 -47.77
N ASP A 610 -4.98 1.90 -46.44
CA ASP A 610 -5.07 3.14 -45.68
C ASP A 610 -3.67 3.72 -45.52
N LEU A 611 -3.38 4.81 -46.22
CA LEU A 611 -2.08 5.47 -46.24
C LEU A 611 -2.22 6.94 -45.84
N SER A 612 -1.13 7.54 -45.37
CA SER A 612 -1.08 9.00 -45.23
C SER A 612 -1.15 9.68 -46.60
N LEU A 613 -1.66 10.92 -46.65
CA LEU A 613 -1.73 11.73 -47.89
C LEU A 613 -0.36 11.83 -48.58
N PHE A 614 0.71 11.89 -47.79
CA PHE A 614 2.08 11.91 -48.28
C PHE A 614 2.47 10.58 -48.94
N SER A 615 2.23 9.45 -48.27
CA SER A 615 2.54 8.11 -48.78
C SER A 615 1.69 7.77 -50.01
N ALA A 616 0.41 8.14 -50.00
CA ALA A 616 -0.50 8.01 -51.12
C ALA A 616 -0.04 8.85 -52.34
N SER A 617 0.39 10.10 -52.12
CA SER A 617 0.93 10.94 -53.18
C SER A 617 2.21 10.35 -53.77
N LEU A 618 3.11 9.82 -52.93
CA LEU A 618 4.33 9.16 -53.38
C LEU A 618 4.03 7.96 -54.28
N VAL A 619 3.09 7.09 -53.88
CA VAL A 619 2.68 5.91 -54.65
C VAL A 619 2.09 6.32 -56.02
N LEU A 620 1.23 7.34 -56.06
CA LEU A 620 0.65 7.83 -57.31
C LEU A 620 1.68 8.50 -58.23
N TYR A 621 2.56 9.34 -57.70
CA TYR A 621 3.65 9.95 -58.48
C TYR A 621 4.59 8.89 -59.07
N VAL A 622 4.93 7.85 -58.31
CA VAL A 622 5.73 6.72 -58.83
C VAL A 622 4.97 6.00 -59.96
N GLY A 623 3.66 5.83 -59.82
CA GLY A 623 2.82 5.24 -60.86
C GLY A 623 2.78 6.05 -62.15
N ASP A 624 2.59 7.36 -62.05
CA ASP A 624 2.48 8.24 -63.22
C ASP A 624 3.83 8.44 -63.92
N ILE A 625 4.92 8.62 -63.15
CA ILE A 625 6.27 8.70 -63.71
C ILE A 625 6.66 7.37 -64.39
N SER A 626 6.26 6.23 -63.82
CA SER A 626 6.55 4.92 -64.43
C SER A 626 5.76 4.69 -65.72
N LYS A 627 4.52 5.21 -65.81
CA LYS A 627 3.72 5.18 -67.06
C LYS A 627 4.30 6.12 -68.12
N GLU A 628 4.76 7.30 -67.73
CA GLU A 628 5.34 8.30 -68.65
C GLU A 628 6.70 7.86 -69.22
N LEU A 629 7.58 7.29 -68.40
CA LEU A 629 8.93 6.89 -68.82
C LEU A 629 9.04 5.44 -69.34
N GLY A 630 8.01 4.60 -69.16
CA GLY A 630 8.06 3.17 -69.48
C GLY A 630 9.14 2.39 -68.70
N SER A 631 9.72 2.99 -67.67
CA SER A 631 10.82 2.47 -66.84
C SER A 631 10.59 2.81 -65.35
N PRO A 632 11.33 2.19 -64.39
CA PRO A 632 11.18 2.47 -62.97
C PRO A 632 11.50 3.94 -62.65
N ALA A 633 10.66 4.60 -61.84
CA ALA A 633 10.72 6.02 -61.57
C ALA A 633 11.96 6.38 -60.71
N PRO A 634 12.91 7.19 -61.20
CA PRO A 634 14.08 7.57 -60.41
C PRO A 634 13.69 8.45 -59.22
N LEU A 635 14.25 8.15 -58.03
CA LEU A 635 13.94 8.85 -56.77
C LEU A 635 14.14 10.38 -56.86
N LYS A 636 15.09 10.84 -57.68
CA LYS A 636 15.35 12.28 -57.89
C LYS A 636 14.19 12.99 -58.58
N THR A 637 13.61 12.39 -59.60
CA THR A 637 12.47 12.97 -60.34
C THR A 637 11.19 12.96 -59.50
N VAL A 638 10.99 11.92 -58.69
CA VAL A 638 9.89 11.86 -57.71
C VAL A 638 10.08 12.94 -56.62
N ALA A 639 11.31 13.13 -56.15
CA ALA A 639 11.67 14.16 -55.18
C ALA A 639 11.42 15.58 -55.70
N GLU A 640 11.78 15.84 -56.97
CA GLU A 640 11.53 17.10 -57.65
C GLU A 640 10.03 17.39 -57.82
N ARG A 641 9.22 16.40 -58.24
CA ARG A 641 7.76 16.59 -58.39
C ARG A 641 7.05 16.84 -57.07
N MET A 642 7.46 16.17 -56.00
CA MET A 642 6.88 16.39 -54.67
C MET A 642 7.46 17.62 -53.94
N GLY A 643 8.55 18.21 -54.45
CA GLY A 643 9.21 19.37 -53.83
C GLY A 643 9.97 19.04 -52.53
N VAL A 644 10.41 17.79 -52.35
CA VAL A 644 11.03 17.29 -51.11
C VAL A 644 12.46 16.81 -51.36
N LYS A 645 13.36 16.95 -50.39
CA LYS A 645 14.75 16.47 -50.52
C LYS A 645 14.79 14.92 -50.66
N PRO A 646 15.64 14.35 -51.54
CA PRO A 646 15.70 12.90 -51.80
C PRO A 646 15.98 12.04 -50.55
N HIS A 647 16.72 12.59 -49.58
CA HIS A 647 17.05 11.90 -48.32
C HIS A 647 15.82 11.68 -47.43
N VAL A 648 14.88 12.64 -47.41
CA VAL A 648 13.65 12.54 -46.62
C VAL A 648 12.76 11.44 -47.18
N LEU A 649 12.69 11.30 -48.51
CA LEU A 649 11.98 10.19 -49.15
C LEU A 649 12.63 8.84 -48.86
N GLN A 650 13.96 8.78 -48.88
CA GLN A 650 14.70 7.54 -48.60
C GLN A 650 14.42 6.99 -47.20
N GLN A 651 14.26 7.85 -46.19
CA GLN A 651 13.92 7.44 -44.83
C GLN A 651 12.46 6.98 -44.66
N ARG A 652 11.57 7.30 -45.61
CA ARG A 652 10.14 6.96 -45.56
C ARG A 652 9.75 5.76 -46.40
N LEU A 653 10.57 5.44 -47.39
CA LEU A 653 10.38 4.26 -48.21
C LEU A 653 10.50 2.94 -47.42
N SER A 654 11.17 2.92 -46.26
CA SER A 654 11.32 1.73 -45.42
C SER A 654 10.00 1.13 -44.94
N HIS A 655 8.95 1.95 -44.75
CA HIS A 655 7.60 1.49 -44.36
C HIS A 655 6.75 1.03 -45.54
N LEU A 656 7.11 1.42 -46.76
CA LEU A 656 6.39 1.10 -47.99
C LEU A 656 7.03 -0.10 -48.75
N PHE A 657 8.28 -0.42 -48.42
CA PHE A 657 8.98 -1.63 -48.84
C PHE A 657 8.67 -2.79 -47.87
N PRO A 658 8.33 -4.01 -48.33
CA PRO A 658 8.14 -4.49 -49.71
C PRO A 658 6.65 -4.69 -50.05
N SER A 659 5.77 -3.85 -49.50
CA SER A 659 4.31 -4.05 -49.62
C SER A 659 3.72 -3.34 -50.83
N LEU A 660 4.30 -2.20 -51.23
CA LEU A 660 3.74 -1.32 -52.28
C LEU A 660 4.77 -0.88 -53.34
N LEU A 661 6.05 -0.84 -52.97
CA LEU A 661 7.14 -0.37 -53.83
C LEU A 661 8.24 -1.43 -53.92
N VAL A 662 8.91 -1.55 -55.06
CA VAL A 662 10.12 -2.38 -55.26
C VAL A 662 11.24 -1.50 -55.83
N SER A 663 12.42 -1.57 -55.21
CA SER A 663 13.63 -0.89 -55.69
C SER A 663 14.32 -1.78 -56.72
N THR A 664 14.60 -1.22 -57.90
CA THR A 664 15.48 -1.83 -58.90
C THR A 664 16.87 -1.23 -58.73
N ASP A 665 17.88 -2.09 -58.63
CA ASP A 665 19.21 -1.69 -58.16
C ASP A 665 20.02 -0.85 -59.16
N GLU A 666 21.06 -0.21 -58.62
CA GLU A 666 22.05 0.74 -59.19
C GLU A 666 21.61 2.21 -59.32
N ASN A 667 20.36 2.52 -59.71
CA ASN A 667 19.94 3.92 -59.96
C ASN A 667 18.87 4.49 -58.99
N ARG A 668 18.59 3.81 -57.86
CA ARG A 668 17.54 4.19 -56.89
C ARG A 668 16.20 4.47 -57.58
N SER A 669 15.80 3.55 -58.46
CA SER A 669 14.57 3.67 -59.24
C SER A 669 13.45 2.82 -58.64
N LEU A 670 12.32 3.46 -58.36
CA LEU A 670 11.13 2.92 -57.71
C LEU A 670 10.16 2.37 -58.75
N SER A 671 9.65 1.17 -58.53
CA SER A 671 8.54 0.61 -59.31
C SER A 671 7.39 0.22 -58.39
N LEU A 672 6.15 0.35 -58.87
CA LEU A 672 4.98 -0.18 -58.18
C LEU A 672 5.03 -1.71 -58.21
N GLN A 673 4.80 -2.33 -57.05
CA GLN A 673 4.75 -3.77 -56.95
C GLN A 673 3.49 -4.31 -57.63
N ARG A 674 3.67 -5.20 -58.61
CA ARG A 674 2.55 -5.80 -59.38
C ARG A 674 1.98 -7.06 -58.73
N ASN A 675 2.64 -7.59 -57.71
CA ASN A 675 2.26 -8.81 -57.01
C ASN A 675 1.76 -8.48 -55.60
N TYR A 676 0.51 -8.83 -55.30
CA TYR A 676 -0.07 -8.69 -53.97
C TYR A 676 0.63 -9.64 -53.00
N VAL A 677 1.38 -9.06 -52.07
CA VAL A 677 1.94 -9.77 -50.93
C VAL A 677 1.03 -9.45 -49.75
N SER A 678 0.10 -10.37 -49.47
CA SER A 678 -0.67 -10.31 -48.23
C SER A 678 0.30 -10.32 -47.04
N THR A 679 0.07 -9.49 -46.04
CA THR A 679 0.80 -9.48 -44.76
C THR A 679 0.77 -10.85 -44.05
N ALA A 680 -0.10 -11.77 -44.47
CA ALA A 680 -0.17 -13.14 -43.98
C ALA A 680 0.84 -14.12 -44.62
N ASN A 681 1.48 -13.78 -45.75
CA ASN A 681 2.42 -14.66 -46.46
C ASN A 681 3.90 -14.31 -46.23
N PHE A 682 4.21 -13.74 -45.07
CA PHE A 682 5.52 -13.95 -44.46
C PHE A 682 5.44 -15.25 -43.64
N THR A 683 5.60 -16.40 -44.30
CA THR A 683 6.50 -17.37 -43.69
C THR A 683 7.86 -16.71 -43.81
N PHE A 684 8.40 -16.24 -42.68
CA PHE A 684 9.84 -16.11 -42.58
C PHE A 684 10.40 -17.45 -43.04
N ASP A 685 10.97 -17.48 -44.25
CA ASP A 685 12.04 -18.44 -44.51
C ASP A 685 13.00 -18.20 -43.35
N GLU A 686 13.27 -19.27 -42.59
CA GLU A 686 13.98 -19.22 -41.32
C GLU A 686 15.03 -18.14 -41.41
N ALA A 687 14.96 -17.17 -40.50
CA ALA A 687 15.95 -16.13 -40.43
C ALA A 687 17.31 -16.83 -40.38
N ASP A 688 18.03 -16.84 -41.50
CA ASP A 688 19.46 -16.95 -41.49
C ASP A 688 19.88 -15.90 -40.48
N GLU A 689 20.36 -16.39 -39.33
CA GLU A 689 20.78 -15.61 -38.18
C GLU A 689 21.82 -14.59 -38.65
N ARG A 690 21.36 -13.43 -39.13
CA ARG A 690 22.18 -12.24 -39.24
C ARG A 690 22.33 -11.75 -37.82
N GLU A 691 23.33 -12.32 -37.15
CA GLU A 691 23.77 -11.96 -35.81
C GLU A 691 23.69 -10.44 -35.65
N GLY A 692 22.79 -10.03 -34.75
CA GLY A 692 22.52 -8.64 -34.47
C GLY A 692 23.78 -7.87 -34.11
N GLN A 693 23.85 -6.65 -34.65
CA GLN A 693 24.78 -5.61 -34.25
C GLN A 693 24.83 -5.53 -32.71
N PRO A 694 26.01 -5.62 -32.06
CA PRO A 694 26.10 -5.59 -30.60
C PRO A 694 25.56 -4.26 -30.07
N VAL A 695 24.70 -4.36 -29.07
CA VAL A 695 23.92 -3.26 -28.47
C VAL A 695 24.83 -2.13 -27.99
N GLY A 696 24.53 -0.89 -28.40
CA GLY A 696 24.97 0.32 -27.69
C GLY A 696 26.19 1.07 -28.24
N LEU A 697 26.80 0.66 -29.35
CA LEU A 697 27.93 1.40 -29.95
C LEU A 697 27.48 2.28 -31.11
N SER A 698 27.83 3.58 -31.08
CA SER A 698 27.53 4.49 -32.19
C SER A 698 28.36 4.12 -33.43
N PRO A 699 27.88 4.40 -34.66
CA PRO A 699 28.61 4.07 -35.89
C PRO A 699 30.01 4.70 -35.97
N ASP A 700 30.22 5.83 -35.28
CA ASP A 700 31.52 6.50 -35.21
C ASP A 700 32.48 5.83 -34.21
N GLN A 701 31.96 5.30 -33.09
CA GLN A 701 32.75 4.49 -32.15
C GLN A 701 33.22 3.19 -32.80
N VAL A 702 32.36 2.53 -33.60
CA VAL A 702 32.73 1.31 -34.35
C VAL A 702 33.86 1.60 -35.34
N LYS A 703 33.84 2.74 -36.04
CA LYS A 703 34.94 3.15 -36.94
C LYS A 703 36.23 3.47 -36.20
N MET A 704 36.15 4.14 -35.05
CA MET A 704 37.31 4.45 -34.21
C MET A 704 37.95 3.16 -33.65
N LEU A 705 37.13 2.23 -33.16
CA LEU A 705 37.56 0.92 -32.69
C LEU A 705 38.23 0.12 -33.83
N LEU A 706 37.63 0.11 -35.04
CA LEU A 706 38.23 -0.52 -36.22
C LEU A 706 39.61 0.07 -36.58
N SER A 707 39.74 1.39 -36.51
CA SER A 707 41.02 2.08 -36.76
C SER A 707 42.09 1.67 -35.73
N MET A 708 41.73 1.63 -34.45
CA MET A 708 42.63 1.17 -33.38
C MET A 708 43.01 -0.31 -33.52
N MET A 709 42.05 -1.18 -33.85
CA MET A 709 42.31 -2.60 -34.08
C MET A 709 43.22 -2.82 -35.28
N THR A 710 43.02 -2.05 -36.35
CA THR A 710 43.89 -2.08 -37.55
C THR A 710 45.32 -1.64 -37.20
N ALA A 711 45.48 -0.58 -36.40
CA ALA A 711 46.80 -0.14 -35.94
C ALA A 711 47.47 -1.19 -35.03
N MET A 712 46.70 -1.84 -34.15
CA MET A 712 47.19 -2.90 -33.27
C MET A 712 47.66 -4.13 -34.04
N LEU A 713 46.86 -4.60 -35.00
CA LEU A 713 47.19 -5.77 -35.83
C LEU A 713 48.37 -5.50 -36.78
N LYS A 714 48.57 -4.25 -37.22
CA LYS A 714 49.80 -3.85 -37.93
C LYS A 714 51.05 -3.92 -37.06
N ALA A 715 50.94 -3.64 -35.77
CA ALA A 715 52.10 -3.57 -34.86
C ALA A 715 52.45 -4.93 -34.23
N ARG A 716 51.46 -5.78 -33.94
CA ARG A 716 51.65 -7.07 -33.22
C ARG A 716 51.51 -8.31 -34.10
N GLY A 717 50.98 -8.20 -35.31
CA GLY A 717 50.70 -9.37 -36.17
C GLY A 717 49.43 -10.13 -35.74
N PRO A 718 49.27 -11.41 -36.12
CA PRO A 718 48.07 -12.21 -35.85
C PRO A 718 47.78 -12.33 -34.35
N CYS A 719 46.60 -11.89 -33.92
CA CYS A 719 46.21 -11.88 -32.50
C CYS A 719 44.91 -12.66 -32.26
N GLY A 720 44.79 -13.26 -31.07
CA GLY A 720 43.55 -13.94 -30.64
C GLY A 720 42.48 -12.95 -30.16
N ALA A 721 41.22 -13.38 -30.16
CA ALA A 721 40.08 -12.54 -29.71
C ALA A 721 40.27 -11.99 -28.28
N ASN A 722 40.86 -12.78 -27.38
CA ASN A 722 41.09 -12.39 -25.99
C ASN A 722 42.17 -11.30 -25.86
N ASP A 723 43.23 -11.37 -26.67
CA ASP A 723 44.31 -10.39 -26.64
C ASP A 723 43.88 -9.04 -27.23
N ILE A 724 43.07 -9.11 -28.28
CA ILE A 724 42.41 -7.95 -28.90
C ILE A 724 41.46 -7.32 -27.88
N PHE A 725 40.63 -8.12 -27.21
CA PHE A 725 39.71 -7.63 -26.18
C PHE A 725 40.44 -6.95 -25.02
N ASN A 726 41.48 -7.57 -24.47
CA ASN A 726 42.26 -6.99 -23.38
C ASN A 726 42.94 -5.68 -23.80
N SER A 727 43.47 -5.61 -25.02
CA SER A 727 44.12 -4.41 -25.54
C SER A 727 43.10 -3.31 -25.86
N MET A 728 41.93 -3.66 -26.40
CA MET A 728 40.81 -2.72 -26.63
C MET A 728 40.22 -2.19 -25.33
N LYS A 729 40.18 -2.99 -24.26
CA LYS A 729 39.73 -2.57 -22.95
C LYS A 729 40.73 -1.63 -22.27
N MET A 730 42.03 -1.92 -22.40
CA MET A 730 43.10 -1.09 -21.81
C MET A 730 43.33 0.24 -22.55
N PHE A 731 43.32 0.22 -23.88
CA PHE A 731 43.67 1.41 -24.68
C PHE A 731 42.48 2.10 -25.34
N GLY A 732 41.40 1.36 -25.63
CA GLY A 732 40.26 1.83 -26.43
C GLY A 732 38.97 2.06 -25.65
N GLN A 733 38.99 1.85 -24.32
CA GLN A 733 37.83 2.00 -23.42
C GLN A 733 36.55 1.31 -23.93
N PHE A 734 36.69 0.09 -24.47
CA PHE A 734 35.54 -0.68 -24.95
C PHE A 734 34.57 -1.01 -23.79
N PRO A 735 33.28 -0.62 -23.85
CA PRO A 735 32.33 -0.80 -22.75
C PRO A 735 31.68 -2.20 -22.71
N GLY A 736 31.85 -3.02 -23.75
CA GLY A 736 31.18 -4.32 -23.88
C GLY A 736 31.97 -5.50 -23.32
N ASN A 737 31.33 -6.67 -23.29
CA ASN A 737 31.94 -7.93 -22.87
C ASN A 737 32.70 -8.61 -24.00
N ILE A 738 33.44 -9.68 -23.67
CA ILE A 738 34.28 -10.40 -24.64
C ILE A 738 33.49 -11.02 -25.78
N ASP A 739 32.23 -11.40 -25.53
CA ASP A 739 31.35 -11.96 -26.56
C ASP A 739 30.79 -10.86 -27.48
N ASP A 740 30.60 -9.64 -26.98
CA ASP A 740 30.27 -8.49 -27.82
C ASP A 740 31.44 -8.14 -28.73
N MET A 741 32.68 -8.25 -28.23
CA MET A 741 33.89 -8.08 -29.04
C MET A 741 34.04 -9.19 -30.10
N LYS A 742 33.71 -10.45 -29.78
CA LYS A 742 33.71 -11.53 -30.78
C LYS A 742 32.67 -11.29 -31.88
N LYS A 743 31.46 -10.84 -31.53
CA LYS A 743 30.43 -10.45 -32.52
C LYS A 743 30.91 -9.29 -33.39
N LEU A 744 31.57 -8.30 -32.81
CA LEU A 744 32.11 -7.15 -33.52
C LEU A 744 33.26 -7.56 -34.46
N LEU A 745 34.14 -8.46 -34.01
CA LEU A 745 35.19 -9.08 -34.84
C LEU A 745 34.58 -9.88 -36.00
N HIS A 746 33.54 -10.68 -35.73
CA HIS A 746 32.83 -11.46 -36.75
C HIS A 746 32.16 -10.55 -37.79
N MET A 747 31.53 -9.46 -37.34
CA MET A 747 31.00 -8.41 -38.23
C MET A 747 32.10 -7.77 -39.11
N PHE A 748 33.30 -7.56 -38.59
CA PHE A 748 34.40 -7.03 -39.40
C PHE A 748 35.00 -8.05 -40.38
N VAL A 749 34.95 -9.33 -40.05
CA VAL A 749 35.31 -10.41 -40.98
C VAL A 749 34.28 -10.52 -42.11
N THR A 750 32.99 -10.47 -41.80
CA THR A 750 31.92 -10.49 -42.83
C THR A 750 31.93 -9.25 -43.72
N GLN A 751 32.37 -8.10 -43.20
CA GLN A 751 32.62 -6.88 -43.98
C GLN A 751 33.95 -6.91 -44.77
N GLY A 752 34.74 -7.98 -44.69
CA GLY A 752 36.02 -8.13 -45.41
C GLY A 752 37.15 -7.21 -44.92
N ARG A 753 37.01 -6.64 -43.70
CA ARG A 753 38.00 -5.72 -43.10
C ARG A 753 39.08 -6.46 -42.30
N LEU A 754 38.78 -7.68 -41.85
CA LEU A 754 39.66 -8.58 -41.10
C LEU A 754 39.55 -9.99 -41.68
N VAL A 755 40.61 -10.79 -41.58
CA VAL A 755 40.63 -12.19 -42.03
C VAL A 755 40.93 -13.08 -40.83
N LEU A 756 40.24 -14.21 -40.74
CA LEU A 756 40.55 -15.24 -39.74
C LEU A 756 41.50 -16.26 -40.39
N ASN A 757 42.70 -16.41 -39.83
CA ASN A 757 43.68 -17.38 -40.31
C ASN A 757 43.37 -18.79 -39.78
N GLU A 758 43.94 -19.85 -40.38
CA GLU A 758 43.64 -21.26 -40.04
C GLU A 758 43.85 -21.61 -38.55
N ALA A 759 44.71 -20.84 -37.86
CA ALA A 759 44.96 -20.94 -36.42
C ALA A 759 43.95 -20.17 -35.53
N LYS A 760 42.82 -19.69 -36.08
CA LYS A 760 41.80 -18.86 -35.38
C LYS A 760 42.33 -17.52 -34.85
N LEU A 761 43.33 -16.95 -35.53
CA LEU A 761 43.89 -15.63 -35.22
C LEU A 761 43.40 -14.60 -36.25
N PHE A 762 43.07 -13.38 -35.79
CA PHE A 762 42.61 -12.31 -36.66
C PHE A 762 43.80 -11.56 -37.27
N THR A 763 43.79 -11.36 -38.58
CA THR A 763 44.79 -10.63 -39.36
C THR A 763 44.12 -9.59 -40.27
N LEU A 764 44.93 -8.69 -40.84
CA LEU A 764 44.46 -7.75 -41.85
C LEU A 764 44.50 -8.39 -43.24
N PRO A 765 43.53 -8.09 -44.13
CA PRO A 765 43.56 -8.57 -45.50
C PRO A 765 44.76 -7.98 -46.24
N GLY A 766 45.74 -8.83 -46.59
CA GLY A 766 46.91 -8.45 -47.39
C GLY A 766 48.27 -8.45 -46.68
N ASN A 767 48.43 -9.18 -45.57
CA ASN A 767 49.73 -9.45 -44.95
C ASN A 767 49.92 -10.93 -44.63
#